data_AF-A0A9P6PCR4-F1
#
_entry.id   AF-A0A9P6PCR4-F1
#
_cell.length_a   1.000
_cell.length_b   1.000
_cell.length_c   1.000
_cell.angle_alpha   90.00
_cell.angle_beta   90.00
_cell.angle_gamma   90.00
#
_symmetry.space_group_name_H-M   'P 1'
#
loop_
_entity.id
_entity.type
_entity.pdbx_description
1 polymer ?
#
loop_
_entity_poly.entity_id
_entity_poly.type
_entity_poly.pdbx_seq_one_letter_code
_entity_poly.pdbx_strand_id
1 'polypeptide(L)'
;MLSASSTVARLRTLGQSSRTAMATATRTIQPVVRSSLRRSAAINFCNTARLYATDSQKVVAYTVDKFPGYVRNDNFKKLNEQDVEYFKTIVGENGVVFGSEDDLFAYNTDWMNKFRGKSQLALKPKTTQQVSAILKYCNEQRIAVVPQGGNTGLVGGSVPVFDEVVLSLQGMNKIRGFDSVSGILTADAGCVLEVLDNWLGEKGYMMPLDLGAKGSCQIGGNIATNAGGLRLLRYGSLHGTVLGLEVVLPDGIILNNMSTLRKDNTGYDLKQLFIGSEGTIGVVTGVSILTPHRSKAVNVALLGLNSFEDVQKAFKQSRVALSEILSAFEFWDISALQMFKKHATPKDVMESEYPFYVLVETSGSNKDHDDEKLTMYLENMMEDGVAQDGVVAQDETQIRSLWSLREGFTEALGKEPAVYKYDISMPVPKIYECVEDMRQHLRDGGVFGQKDSPVTDVVAYGHVGDGNLHLNIAASRLDKKVSALIEPYLFEWVSKHQGSISAEHGLGVAKNEFLGYSKSSVMVQLMKTMKNMLDPNGIMNPYKNSWADEALQKTSWDNNDAPERCIAVYYVVDKEQQTVTNKLHVVTWSPEHRQEFMDLNLAWLNELFEVEEADIRQLEYPEKSIVQPGGEIFFLLEDNKVAGTVAMMIHDGECELGKMTISSAYQGKGYAHPLMVEGIAWARRGGHAIVNIVTNTKLVKAVSLYQRYGFDIIRLGEHPSYKRVNCIMELKL
;
A
#
# COMPACT_ATOMS: atom_id res chain seq x y z
N MET A 1 -53.10 -33.46 0.43
CA MET A 1 -51.97 -32.71 -0.14
C MET A 1 -51.56 -31.68 0.89
N LEU A 2 -50.38 -31.85 1.49
CA LEU A 2 -49.57 -30.87 2.22
C LEU A 2 -48.46 -31.69 2.90
N SER A 3 -47.36 -31.92 2.17
CA SER A 3 -46.12 -32.47 2.73
C SER A 3 -45.15 -31.33 2.94
N ALA A 4 -44.98 -30.91 4.19
CA ALA A 4 -43.86 -30.09 4.61
C ALA A 4 -42.62 -31.00 4.68
N SER A 5 -41.65 -30.75 3.79
CA SER A 5 -40.33 -31.40 3.83
C SER A 5 -39.48 -30.66 4.86
N SER A 6 -39.26 -31.27 6.02
CA SER A 6 -38.26 -30.81 6.99
C SER A 6 -36.87 -31.26 6.54
N THR A 7 -36.05 -30.33 6.05
CA THR A 7 -34.63 -30.57 5.80
C THR A 7 -33.91 -30.64 7.15
N VAL A 8 -33.43 -31.83 7.51
CA VAL A 8 -32.67 -32.06 8.76
C VAL A 8 -31.21 -31.72 8.51
N ALA A 9 -30.67 -30.75 9.24
CA ALA A 9 -29.25 -30.40 9.25
C ALA A 9 -28.40 -31.61 9.71
N ARG A 10 -27.27 -31.91 9.05
CA ARG A 10 -26.44 -33.09 9.34
C ARG A 10 -24.97 -32.70 9.53
N LEU A 11 -24.36 -33.11 10.64
CA LEU A 11 -22.90 -33.04 10.82
C LEU A 11 -22.27 -34.34 10.30
N ARG A 12 -21.19 -34.27 9.51
CA ARG A 12 -20.59 -35.46 8.89
C ARG A 12 -19.09 -35.54 9.05
N THR A 13 -18.61 -36.77 9.15
CA THR A 13 -17.20 -37.15 9.01
C THR A 13 -16.96 -37.71 7.62
N LEU A 14 -15.94 -37.24 6.90
CA LEU A 14 -15.58 -37.75 5.57
C LEU A 14 -15.06 -39.20 5.67
N GLY A 15 -15.94 -40.18 5.44
CA GLY A 15 -15.62 -41.61 5.44
C GLY A 15 -15.26 -42.15 4.05
N GLN A 16 -14.14 -42.87 3.95
CA GLN A 16 -13.80 -43.68 2.76
C GLN A 16 -14.74 -44.89 2.65
N SER A 17 -15.45 -45.01 1.53
CA SER A 17 -16.17 -46.22 1.19
C SER A 17 -15.21 -47.26 0.58
N SER A 18 -14.89 -48.33 1.31
CA SER A 18 -14.66 -49.64 0.71
C SER A 18 -14.87 -50.76 1.73
N ARG A 19 -15.86 -51.61 1.45
CA ARG A 19 -16.05 -52.92 2.08
C ARG A 19 -15.12 -53.91 1.39
N THR A 20 -14.22 -54.56 2.13
CA THR A 20 -13.81 -55.93 1.81
C THR A 20 -13.27 -56.68 3.04
N ALA A 21 -13.55 -57.98 3.03
CA ALA A 21 -13.49 -58.97 4.09
C ALA A 21 -12.15 -59.15 4.82
N MET A 22 -12.26 -59.60 6.08
CA MET A 22 -11.19 -60.18 6.90
C MET A 22 -10.52 -61.39 6.23
N ALA A 23 -9.20 -61.46 6.32
CA ALA A 23 -8.45 -62.72 6.40
C ALA A 23 -7.22 -62.54 7.30
N THR A 24 -7.20 -63.31 8.38
CA THR A 24 -6.11 -63.48 9.35
C THR A 24 -4.87 -64.14 8.73
N ALA A 25 -3.69 -63.55 8.94
CA ALA A 25 -2.42 -64.29 8.87
C ALA A 25 -1.36 -63.66 9.81
N THR A 26 -1.06 -64.38 10.88
CA THR A 26 0.09 -64.20 11.78
C THR A 26 1.42 -64.41 11.06
N ARG A 27 2.40 -63.51 11.24
CA ARG A 27 3.83 -63.87 11.16
C ARG A 27 4.76 -62.86 11.88
N THR A 28 5.29 -63.35 12.99
CA THR A 28 6.63 -63.18 13.61
C THR A 28 7.55 -62.03 13.18
N ILE A 29 7.95 -61.27 14.20
CA ILE A 29 9.04 -60.28 14.25
C ILE A 29 10.38 -60.99 14.45
N GLN A 30 11.41 -60.62 13.67
CA GLN A 30 12.81 -60.62 14.10
C GLN A 30 13.59 -59.48 13.38
N PRO A 31 14.53 -58.81 14.07
CA PRO A 31 15.22 -57.63 13.54
C PRO A 31 16.53 -58.01 12.81
N VAL A 32 16.79 -57.37 11.67
CA VAL A 32 18.11 -57.41 11.03
C VAL A 32 18.74 -56.03 11.11
N VAL A 33 19.75 -55.91 11.96
CA VAL A 33 20.71 -54.82 11.99
C VAL A 33 21.57 -54.90 10.72
N ARG A 34 21.60 -53.83 9.92
CA ARG A 34 22.70 -53.58 8.98
C ARG A 34 23.12 -52.12 9.03
N SER A 35 24.34 -51.95 9.52
CA SER A 35 25.19 -50.78 9.36
C SER A 35 25.48 -50.50 7.88
N SER A 36 25.32 -49.25 7.43
CA SER A 36 26.03 -48.77 6.25
C SER A 36 26.43 -47.30 6.41
N LEU A 37 27.75 -47.12 6.22
CA LEU A 37 28.52 -45.89 6.12
C LEU A 37 27.79 -44.75 5.39
N ARG A 38 27.62 -43.61 6.06
CA ARG A 38 27.27 -42.34 5.42
C ARG A 38 28.49 -41.80 4.67
N ARG A 39 28.51 -41.99 3.34
CA ARG A 39 29.30 -41.16 2.44
C ARG A 39 28.62 -39.79 2.33
N SER A 40 29.35 -38.74 2.67
CA SER A 40 28.98 -37.35 2.40
C SER A 40 28.91 -37.15 0.88
N ALA A 41 27.70 -37.08 0.32
CA ALA A 41 27.47 -36.54 -1.01
C ALA A 41 27.09 -35.07 -0.85
N ALA A 42 28.03 -34.19 -1.18
CA ALA A 42 27.73 -32.80 -1.45
C ALA A 42 26.80 -32.75 -2.67
N ILE A 43 25.51 -32.49 -2.43
CA ILE A 43 24.55 -32.23 -3.49
C ILE A 43 24.70 -30.74 -3.84
N ASN A 44 25.45 -30.49 -4.91
CA ASN A 44 25.40 -29.23 -5.63
C ASN A 44 23.96 -29.04 -6.12
N PHE A 45 23.21 -28.14 -5.49
CA PHE A 45 21.95 -27.64 -6.04
C PHE A 45 22.28 -26.78 -7.26
N CYS A 46 22.16 -27.39 -8.43
CA CYS A 46 22.17 -26.70 -9.70
C CYS A 46 20.89 -25.87 -9.80
N ASN A 47 21.03 -24.58 -10.09
CA ASN A 47 19.96 -23.66 -10.45
C ASN A 47 19.02 -24.31 -11.47
N THR A 48 17.81 -24.64 -11.04
CA THR A 48 16.70 -24.90 -11.96
C THR A 48 15.67 -23.81 -11.71
N ALA A 49 15.93 -22.65 -12.33
CA ALA A 49 14.87 -21.72 -12.66
C ALA A 49 13.81 -22.51 -13.45
N ARG A 50 12.61 -22.67 -12.89
CA ARG A 50 11.46 -23.18 -13.66
C ARG A 50 11.08 -22.10 -14.67
N LEU A 51 11.65 -22.23 -15.87
CA LEU A 51 11.17 -21.60 -17.08
C LEU A 51 9.77 -22.16 -17.38
N TYR A 52 8.72 -21.45 -16.97
CA TYR A 52 7.42 -21.55 -17.64
C TYR A 52 7.50 -20.72 -18.91
N ALA A 53 8.12 -21.31 -19.94
CA ALA A 53 8.01 -20.82 -21.31
C ALA A 53 6.87 -21.57 -22.00
N THR A 54 5.67 -20.98 -21.98
CA THR A 54 4.63 -21.25 -22.98
C THR A 54 3.91 -19.94 -23.33
N ASP A 55 4.25 -19.45 -24.52
CA ASP A 55 3.49 -18.66 -25.49
C ASP A 55 2.72 -17.39 -25.07
N SER A 56 3.14 -16.29 -25.72
CA SER A 56 2.68 -14.88 -25.62
C SER A 56 3.09 -14.10 -24.36
N GLN A 57 4.39 -13.89 -24.16
CA GLN A 57 4.86 -12.87 -23.21
C GLN A 57 4.44 -11.47 -23.69
N LYS A 58 3.28 -11.00 -23.23
CA LYS A 58 2.99 -9.58 -23.17
C LYS A 58 4.08 -8.94 -22.32
N VAL A 59 4.99 -8.20 -22.94
CA VAL A 59 5.98 -7.38 -22.24
C VAL A 59 5.21 -6.48 -21.25
N VAL A 60 5.49 -6.62 -19.96
CA VAL A 60 4.88 -5.76 -18.94
C VAL A 60 5.33 -4.34 -19.22
N ALA A 61 4.39 -3.45 -19.54
CA ALA A 61 4.68 -2.05 -19.81
C ALA A 61 5.21 -1.35 -18.56
N TYR A 62 6.10 -0.38 -18.75
CA TYR A 62 6.70 0.35 -17.63
C TYR A 62 5.64 1.12 -16.85
N THR A 63 5.86 1.25 -15.53
CA THR A 63 4.95 1.97 -14.62
C THR A 63 4.66 3.37 -15.13
N VAL A 64 5.69 4.09 -15.57
CA VAL A 64 5.60 5.47 -16.08
C VAL A 64 4.80 5.59 -17.38
N ASP A 65 4.73 4.52 -18.18
CA ASP A 65 3.95 4.52 -19.42
C ASP A 65 2.46 4.30 -19.09
N LYS A 66 2.15 3.54 -18.04
CA LYS A 66 0.77 3.30 -17.55
C LYS A 66 0.25 4.46 -16.70
N PHE A 67 1.14 5.13 -15.96
CA PHE A 67 0.82 6.20 -15.02
C PHE A 67 1.66 7.45 -15.37
N PRO A 68 1.31 8.20 -16.42
CA PRO A 68 2.11 9.31 -16.94
C PRO A 68 2.20 10.51 -15.99
N GLY A 69 1.46 10.51 -14.88
CA GLY A 69 1.56 11.52 -13.83
C GLY A 69 2.82 11.42 -12.97
N TYR A 70 3.54 10.29 -12.99
CA TYR A 70 4.83 10.19 -12.32
C TYR A 70 5.92 10.92 -13.11
N VAL A 71 6.63 11.81 -12.43
CA VAL A 71 7.80 12.52 -12.96
C VAL A 71 9.03 12.10 -12.17
N ARG A 72 10.13 11.78 -12.87
CA ARG A 72 11.39 11.43 -12.22
C ARG A 72 11.93 12.68 -11.53
N ASN A 73 12.25 12.59 -10.24
CA ASN A 73 12.87 13.69 -9.53
C ASN A 73 14.30 13.91 -10.06
N ASP A 74 14.55 15.08 -10.66
CA ASP A 74 15.85 15.43 -11.26
C ASP A 74 16.96 15.64 -10.22
N ASN A 75 16.61 15.79 -8.94
CA ASN A 75 17.60 15.79 -7.86
C ASN A 75 18.26 14.42 -7.68
N PHE A 76 17.65 13.34 -8.17
CA PHE A 76 18.28 12.03 -8.13
C PHE A 76 19.31 11.86 -9.22
N LYS A 77 20.54 11.55 -8.82
CA LYS A 77 21.64 11.26 -9.74
C LYS A 77 21.29 10.06 -10.63
N LYS A 78 21.62 10.16 -11.92
CA LYS A 78 21.63 9.01 -12.83
C LYS A 78 22.93 8.23 -12.61
N LEU A 79 22.83 6.91 -12.49
CA LEU A 79 23.99 6.06 -12.28
C LEU A 79 25.01 6.18 -13.42
N ASN A 80 26.29 6.14 -13.05
CA ASN A 80 27.39 5.97 -13.99
C ASN A 80 28.27 4.77 -13.61
N GLU A 81 29.26 4.44 -14.45
CA GLU A 81 30.14 3.27 -14.22
C GLU A 81 30.93 3.37 -12.90
N GLN A 82 31.28 4.56 -12.44
CA GLN A 82 32.01 4.74 -11.18
C GLN A 82 31.15 4.36 -9.97
N ASP A 83 29.84 4.63 -10.02
CA ASP A 83 28.90 4.20 -8.99
C ASP A 83 28.86 2.67 -8.88
N VAL A 84 28.79 2.00 -10.03
CA VAL A 84 28.76 0.52 -10.10
C VAL A 84 30.05 -0.08 -9.56
N GLU A 85 31.21 0.46 -9.96
CA GLU A 85 32.49 0.02 -9.43
C GLU A 85 32.63 0.27 -7.92
N TYR A 86 32.13 1.39 -7.42
CA TYR A 86 32.07 1.63 -5.99
C TYR A 86 31.24 0.57 -5.26
N PHE A 87 30.04 0.23 -5.76
CA PHE A 87 29.22 -0.80 -5.15
C PHE A 87 29.87 -2.20 -5.17
N LYS A 88 30.62 -2.53 -6.24
CA LYS A 88 31.40 -3.78 -6.29
C LYS A 88 32.44 -3.86 -5.17
N THR A 89 33.03 -2.74 -4.74
CA THR A 89 33.94 -2.75 -3.58
C THR A 89 33.24 -3.10 -2.27
N ILE A 90 31.93 -2.87 -2.16
CA ILE A 90 31.13 -3.14 -0.96
C ILE A 90 30.61 -4.59 -0.95
N VAL A 91 29.93 -5.00 -2.03
CA VAL A 91 29.21 -6.30 -2.09
C VAL A 91 29.95 -7.39 -2.87
N GLY A 92 31.07 -7.05 -3.51
CA GLY A 92 31.78 -7.92 -4.44
C GLY A 92 31.06 -8.07 -5.77
N GLU A 93 31.76 -8.61 -6.78
CA GLU A 93 31.23 -8.79 -8.14
C GLU A 93 29.91 -9.60 -8.16
N ASN A 94 29.85 -10.70 -7.41
CA ASN A 94 28.64 -11.54 -7.34
C ASN A 94 27.45 -10.88 -6.62
N GLY A 95 27.70 -9.79 -5.90
CA GLY A 95 26.71 -8.99 -5.20
C GLY A 95 26.03 -7.95 -6.09
N VAL A 96 26.50 -7.75 -7.32
CA VAL A 96 25.99 -6.76 -8.27
C VAL A 96 25.29 -7.46 -9.43
N VAL A 97 24.14 -6.93 -9.85
CA VAL A 97 23.47 -7.26 -11.12
C VAL A 97 23.29 -5.95 -11.87
N PHE A 98 23.92 -5.80 -13.04
CA PHE A 98 24.02 -4.52 -13.74
C PHE A 98 23.86 -4.67 -15.27
N GLY A 99 23.14 -3.75 -15.89
CA GLY A 99 23.09 -3.52 -17.35
C GLY A 99 22.36 -4.55 -18.21
N SER A 100 22.08 -5.75 -17.69
CA SER A 100 21.33 -6.81 -18.39
C SER A 100 19.83 -6.67 -18.09
N GLU A 101 19.03 -6.32 -19.09
CA GLU A 101 17.57 -6.17 -18.95
C GLU A 101 16.92 -7.48 -18.51
N ASP A 102 17.38 -8.61 -19.04
CA ASP A 102 16.85 -9.94 -18.71
C ASP A 102 17.14 -10.30 -17.24
N ASP A 103 18.35 -10.05 -16.74
CA ASP A 103 18.70 -10.33 -15.34
C ASP A 103 17.99 -9.40 -14.36
N LEU A 104 17.68 -8.17 -14.79
CA LEU A 104 16.99 -7.16 -13.98
C LEU A 104 15.46 -7.25 -14.09
N PHE A 105 14.92 -8.05 -15.02
CA PHE A 105 13.49 -8.13 -15.26
C PHE A 105 12.70 -8.51 -14.01
N ALA A 106 13.19 -9.50 -13.25
CA ALA A 106 12.56 -9.98 -12.02
C ALA A 106 12.64 -8.98 -10.84
N TYR A 107 13.63 -8.09 -10.85
CA TYR A 107 13.78 -7.03 -9.85
C TYR A 107 12.91 -5.81 -10.19
N ASN A 108 12.69 -5.56 -11.49
CA ASN A 108 11.91 -4.44 -11.99
C ASN A 108 10.41 -4.72 -12.03
N THR A 109 9.98 -5.98 -12.14
CA THR A 109 8.56 -6.35 -12.33
C THR A 109 7.95 -6.86 -11.03
N ASP A 110 6.76 -6.37 -10.68
CA ASP A 110 6.06 -6.80 -9.47
C ASP A 110 5.36 -8.17 -9.65
N TRP A 111 4.92 -8.75 -8.54
CA TRP A 111 4.28 -10.07 -8.53
C TRP A 111 3.01 -10.15 -9.40
N MET A 112 2.25 -9.05 -9.48
CA MET A 112 1.01 -8.99 -10.26
C MET A 112 1.22 -8.68 -11.75
N ASN A 113 2.47 -8.46 -12.20
CA ASN A 113 2.78 -7.95 -13.55
C ASN A 113 2.04 -6.62 -13.87
N LYS A 114 1.74 -5.82 -12.84
CA LYS A 114 1.06 -4.53 -12.94
C LYS A 114 2.05 -3.37 -13.08
N PHE A 115 3.16 -3.44 -12.36
CA PHE A 115 4.18 -2.38 -12.27
C PHE A 115 5.53 -2.90 -12.76
N ARG A 116 6.24 -2.06 -13.53
CA ARG A 116 7.59 -2.35 -14.01
C ARG A 116 8.48 -1.11 -14.01
N GLY A 117 9.58 -1.18 -13.27
CA GLY A 117 10.63 -0.16 -13.24
C GLY A 117 11.64 -0.28 -14.39
N LYS A 118 12.59 0.66 -14.43
CA LYS A 118 13.72 0.77 -15.38
C LYS A 118 15.08 0.77 -14.67
N SER A 119 15.17 0.19 -13.47
CA SER A 119 16.43 0.11 -12.75
C SER A 119 17.48 -0.61 -13.56
N GLN A 120 18.69 -0.05 -13.55
CA GLN A 120 19.87 -0.59 -14.22
C GLN A 120 20.75 -1.41 -13.27
N LEU A 121 20.42 -1.43 -11.97
CA LEU A 121 21.29 -1.97 -10.93
C LEU A 121 20.50 -2.58 -9.78
N ALA A 122 20.79 -3.85 -9.46
CA ALA A 122 20.37 -4.50 -8.23
C ALA A 122 21.58 -4.93 -7.40
N LEU A 123 21.54 -4.64 -6.10
CA LEU A 123 22.58 -4.93 -5.12
C LEU A 123 22.10 -6.00 -4.14
N LYS A 124 22.96 -6.97 -3.82
CA LYS A 124 22.66 -8.12 -2.94
C LYS A 124 23.63 -8.16 -1.75
N PRO A 125 23.52 -7.23 -0.79
CA PRO A 125 24.32 -7.27 0.43
C PRO A 125 24.07 -8.55 1.24
N LYS A 126 25.07 -8.94 2.03
CA LYS A 126 25.05 -10.12 2.92
C LYS A 126 25.17 -9.75 4.39
N THR A 127 25.36 -8.46 4.70
CA THR A 127 25.56 -7.95 6.06
C THR A 127 24.94 -6.57 6.23
N THR A 128 24.59 -6.23 7.47
CA THR A 128 24.09 -4.91 7.84
C THR A 128 25.09 -3.80 7.52
N GLN A 129 26.39 -4.06 7.65
CA GLN A 129 27.45 -3.11 7.34
C GLN A 129 27.51 -2.79 5.84
N GLN A 130 27.26 -3.77 4.97
CA GLN A 130 27.16 -3.51 3.53
C GLN A 130 25.94 -2.67 3.19
N VAL A 131 24.78 -2.93 3.80
CA VAL A 131 23.58 -2.09 3.64
C VAL A 131 23.87 -0.65 4.10
N SER A 132 24.50 -0.47 5.26
CA SER A 132 24.95 0.83 5.79
C SER A 132 25.86 1.58 4.81
N ALA A 133 26.89 0.92 4.27
CA ALA A 133 27.79 1.54 3.30
C ALA A 133 27.08 1.93 1.99
N ILE A 134 26.17 1.08 1.50
CA ILE A 134 25.36 1.37 0.30
C ILE A 134 24.48 2.60 0.53
N LEU A 135 23.68 2.62 1.62
CA LEU A 135 22.75 3.72 1.86
C LEU A 135 23.47 5.03 2.09
N LYS A 136 24.59 5.01 2.85
CA LYS A 136 25.44 6.19 3.03
C LYS A 136 25.89 6.77 1.68
N TYR A 137 26.44 5.94 0.80
CA TYR A 137 26.88 6.39 -0.52
C TYR A 137 25.72 6.91 -1.36
N CYS A 138 24.59 6.19 -1.39
CA CYS A 138 23.40 6.62 -2.10
C CYS A 138 22.88 7.97 -1.58
N ASN A 139 22.90 8.20 -0.27
CA ASN A 139 22.45 9.45 0.32
C ASN A 139 23.38 10.62 -0.02
N GLU A 140 24.70 10.40 0.06
CA GLU A 140 25.72 11.40 -0.34
C GLU A 140 25.64 11.75 -1.83
N GLN A 141 25.33 10.77 -2.68
CA GLN A 141 25.23 10.92 -4.14
C GLN A 141 23.82 11.22 -4.64
N ARG A 142 22.82 11.30 -3.75
CA ARG A 142 21.39 11.40 -4.09
C ARG A 142 20.93 10.35 -5.10
N ILE A 143 21.32 9.09 -4.88
CA ILE A 143 20.85 7.95 -5.66
C ILE A 143 19.63 7.37 -4.95
N ALA A 144 18.50 7.31 -5.63
CA ALA A 144 17.29 6.71 -5.09
C ALA A 144 17.43 5.18 -4.95
N VAL A 145 16.84 4.61 -3.89
CA VAL A 145 16.95 3.20 -3.52
C VAL A 145 15.56 2.61 -3.26
N VAL A 146 15.33 1.39 -3.75
CA VAL A 146 14.14 0.58 -3.46
C VAL A 146 14.56 -0.68 -2.71
N PRO A 147 14.25 -0.79 -1.41
CA PRO A 147 14.43 -2.03 -0.66
C PRO A 147 13.51 -3.12 -1.20
N GLN A 148 14.06 -4.30 -1.45
CA GLN A 148 13.31 -5.43 -1.98
C GLN A 148 13.60 -6.70 -1.19
N GLY A 149 12.54 -7.30 -0.66
CA GLY A 149 12.59 -8.62 -0.03
C GLY A 149 12.30 -9.74 -1.03
N GLY A 150 11.28 -10.55 -0.74
CA GLY A 150 10.80 -11.63 -1.63
C GLY A 150 10.05 -11.18 -2.89
N ASN A 151 9.85 -9.88 -3.09
CA ASN A 151 9.06 -9.29 -4.18
C ASN A 151 7.64 -9.87 -4.34
N THR A 152 6.93 -10.08 -3.22
CA THR A 152 5.56 -10.63 -3.17
C THR A 152 4.49 -9.59 -2.80
N GLY A 153 4.85 -8.31 -2.69
CA GLY A 153 3.91 -7.23 -2.39
C GLY A 153 2.94 -6.97 -3.56
N LEU A 154 1.72 -6.54 -3.25
CA LEU A 154 0.62 -6.44 -4.23
C LEU A 154 0.29 -5.00 -4.67
N VAL A 155 1.02 -4.02 -4.14
CA VAL A 155 0.73 -2.58 -4.32
C VAL A 155 1.86 -1.83 -5.06
N GLY A 156 2.82 -2.56 -5.65
CA GLY A 156 3.95 -1.95 -6.38
C GLY A 156 5.02 -1.31 -5.50
N GLY A 157 4.96 -1.48 -4.17
CA GLY A 157 5.92 -0.92 -3.23
C GLY A 157 7.33 -1.55 -3.28
N SER A 158 7.44 -2.77 -3.81
CA SER A 158 8.68 -3.55 -3.86
C SER A 158 9.52 -3.33 -5.12
N VAL A 159 9.04 -2.57 -6.10
CA VAL A 159 9.71 -2.36 -7.39
C VAL A 159 9.97 -0.87 -7.68
N PRO A 160 10.96 -0.55 -8.52
CA PRO A 160 11.23 0.83 -8.95
C PRO A 160 10.07 1.43 -9.78
N VAL A 161 9.91 2.75 -9.72
CA VAL A 161 9.03 3.47 -10.66
C VAL A 161 9.82 3.91 -11.88
N PHE A 162 11.04 4.39 -11.66
CA PHE A 162 12.02 4.82 -12.66
C PHE A 162 13.27 3.95 -12.57
N ASP A 163 14.42 4.55 -12.31
CA ASP A 163 15.77 3.99 -12.36
C ASP A 163 16.40 3.81 -10.96
N GLU A 164 15.58 3.80 -9.90
CA GLU A 164 16.06 3.61 -8.53
C GLU A 164 16.88 2.31 -8.40
N VAL A 165 17.95 2.32 -7.59
CA VAL A 165 18.76 1.12 -7.31
C VAL A 165 17.93 0.14 -6.49
N VAL A 166 17.84 -1.12 -6.94
CA VAL A 166 17.18 -2.16 -6.16
C VAL A 166 18.14 -2.70 -5.11
N LEU A 167 17.77 -2.61 -3.83
CA LEU A 167 18.53 -3.17 -2.72
C LEU A 167 17.86 -4.46 -2.26
N SER A 168 18.33 -5.59 -2.78
CA SER A 168 17.77 -6.91 -2.50
C SER A 168 18.36 -7.51 -1.23
N LEU A 169 17.49 -7.85 -0.27
CA LEU A 169 17.90 -8.45 1.01
C LEU A 169 18.09 -9.97 0.94
N GLN A 170 17.93 -10.60 -0.22
CA GLN A 170 18.04 -12.06 -0.39
C GLN A 170 19.38 -12.64 0.08
N GLY A 171 20.46 -11.86 0.06
CA GLY A 171 21.78 -12.27 0.57
C GLY A 171 21.89 -12.32 2.11
N MET A 172 20.94 -11.72 2.83
CA MET A 172 20.88 -11.64 4.29
C MET A 172 19.88 -12.68 4.83
N ASN A 173 20.25 -13.95 4.87
CA ASN A 173 19.32 -15.05 5.12
C ASN A 173 19.73 -15.97 6.28
N LYS A 174 20.49 -15.46 7.26
CA LYS A 174 20.95 -16.25 8.41
C LYS A 174 19.98 -16.16 9.59
N ILE A 175 19.67 -17.31 10.17
CA ILE A 175 19.13 -17.39 11.53
C ILE A 175 20.27 -17.07 12.50
N ARG A 176 20.12 -16.02 13.31
CA ARG A 176 21.17 -15.51 14.21
C ARG A 176 21.16 -16.23 15.56
N GLY A 177 20.00 -16.65 16.05
CA GLY A 177 19.87 -17.35 17.32
C GLY A 177 18.42 -17.65 17.68
N PHE A 178 18.24 -18.59 18.61
CA PHE A 178 16.94 -18.95 19.17
C PHE A 178 17.11 -19.32 20.63
N ASP A 179 16.29 -18.73 21.50
CA ASP A 179 16.19 -19.12 22.90
C ASP A 179 14.98 -20.04 23.07
N SER A 180 15.23 -21.32 23.31
CA SER A 180 14.19 -22.33 23.48
C SER A 180 13.45 -22.25 24.81
N VAL A 181 13.88 -21.39 25.74
CA VAL A 181 13.14 -21.12 26.98
C VAL A 181 12.10 -20.03 26.73
N SER A 182 12.52 -18.90 26.16
CA SER A 182 11.61 -17.78 25.88
C SER A 182 10.82 -17.90 24.58
N GLY A 183 11.25 -18.76 23.65
CA GLY A 183 10.66 -18.88 22.31
C GLY A 183 11.01 -17.69 21.41
N ILE A 184 12.13 -17.03 21.63
CA ILE A 184 12.51 -15.84 20.86
C ILE A 184 13.47 -16.22 19.75
N LEU A 185 13.11 -15.87 18.52
CA LEU A 185 13.92 -16.03 17.33
C LEU A 185 14.62 -14.71 16.98
N THR A 186 15.89 -14.79 16.60
CA THR A 186 16.61 -13.69 15.94
C THR A 186 17.10 -14.13 14.57
N ALA A 187 16.88 -13.30 13.54
CA ALA A 187 17.19 -13.64 12.17
C ALA A 187 17.52 -12.40 11.33
N ASP A 188 18.19 -12.60 10.20
CA ASP A 188 18.33 -11.60 9.16
C ASP A 188 17.00 -11.33 8.45
N ALA A 189 16.82 -10.11 7.94
CA ALA A 189 15.60 -9.67 7.27
C ALA A 189 15.26 -10.44 5.98
N GLY A 190 16.24 -11.02 5.30
CA GLY A 190 16.05 -11.78 4.07
C GLY A 190 15.71 -13.26 4.28
N CYS A 191 15.54 -13.71 5.53
CA CYS A 191 15.06 -15.06 5.79
C CYS A 191 13.63 -15.26 5.28
N VAL A 192 13.42 -16.30 4.47
CA VAL A 192 12.11 -16.70 3.93
C VAL A 192 11.22 -17.22 5.06
N LEU A 193 9.96 -16.79 5.09
CA LEU A 193 9.01 -17.12 6.17
C LEU A 193 8.86 -18.64 6.37
N GLU A 194 8.66 -19.39 5.28
CA GLU A 194 8.53 -20.86 5.34
C GLU A 194 9.79 -21.55 5.88
N VAL A 195 10.98 -21.03 5.54
CA VAL A 195 12.25 -21.55 6.07
C VAL A 195 12.32 -21.34 7.58
N LEU A 196 11.89 -20.17 8.07
CA LEU A 196 11.84 -19.90 9.51
C LEU A 196 10.82 -20.79 10.23
N ASP A 197 9.61 -20.94 9.68
CA ASP A 197 8.56 -21.79 10.28
C ASP A 197 8.99 -23.26 10.35
N ASN A 198 9.55 -23.81 9.27
CA ASN A 198 10.03 -25.18 9.24
C ASN A 198 11.17 -25.41 10.25
N TRP A 199 12.12 -24.48 10.34
CA TRP A 199 13.23 -24.57 11.28
C TRP A 199 12.80 -24.47 12.75
N LEU A 200 11.77 -23.65 13.05
CA LEU A 200 11.13 -23.59 14.36
C LEU A 200 10.30 -24.84 14.65
N GLY A 201 9.66 -25.42 13.63
CA GLY A 201 8.85 -26.63 13.72
C GLY A 201 9.63 -27.82 14.28
N GLU A 202 10.89 -27.98 13.88
CA GLU A 202 11.81 -28.99 14.44
C GLU A 202 12.03 -28.85 15.96
N LYS A 203 11.74 -27.68 16.53
CA LYS A 203 11.92 -27.34 17.95
C LYS A 203 10.59 -27.23 18.71
N GLY A 204 9.47 -27.52 18.05
CA GLY A 204 8.14 -27.41 18.64
C GLY A 204 7.60 -25.97 18.72
N TYR A 205 8.12 -25.07 17.89
CA TYR A 205 7.67 -23.68 17.75
C TYR A 205 7.16 -23.43 16.32
N MET A 206 6.60 -22.25 16.09
CA MET A 206 6.15 -21.80 14.77
C MET A 206 6.23 -20.28 14.67
N MET A 207 6.22 -19.75 13.45
CA MET A 207 6.13 -18.31 13.24
C MET A 207 4.75 -17.79 13.71
N PRO A 208 4.67 -16.57 14.28
CA PRO A 208 3.40 -16.01 14.76
C PRO A 208 2.46 -15.54 13.62
N LEU A 209 2.94 -15.54 12.39
CA LEU A 209 2.19 -15.18 11.18
C LEU A 209 2.30 -16.31 10.15
N ASP A 210 1.28 -16.43 9.29
CA ASP A 210 1.29 -17.32 8.13
C ASP A 210 0.44 -16.71 7.00
N LEU A 211 0.89 -16.88 5.76
CA LEU A 211 0.27 -16.26 4.59
C LEU A 211 0.60 -17.02 3.31
N GLY A 212 -0.21 -16.84 2.26
CA GLY A 212 -0.09 -17.62 1.02
C GLY A 212 1.27 -17.50 0.31
N ALA A 213 1.99 -16.39 0.51
CA ALA A 213 3.32 -16.16 -0.05
C ALA A 213 4.49 -16.70 0.81
N LYS A 214 4.24 -17.57 1.81
CA LYS A 214 5.25 -18.03 2.80
C LYS A 214 6.53 -18.60 2.18
N GLY A 215 6.43 -19.25 1.03
CA GLY A 215 7.57 -19.85 0.31
C GLY A 215 8.53 -18.84 -0.34
N SER A 216 8.14 -17.58 -0.45
CA SER A 216 8.95 -16.53 -1.12
C SER A 216 9.08 -15.25 -0.31
N CYS A 217 8.05 -14.88 0.48
CA CYS A 217 8.10 -13.68 1.30
C CYS A 217 9.20 -13.79 2.36
N GLN A 218 9.83 -12.66 2.66
CA GLN A 218 10.93 -12.57 3.61
C GLN A 218 10.49 -11.79 4.83
N ILE A 219 11.01 -12.13 6.00
CA ILE A 219 10.57 -11.59 7.29
C ILE A 219 10.70 -10.06 7.36
N GLY A 220 11.74 -9.48 6.77
CA GLY A 220 11.91 -8.03 6.66
C GLY A 220 10.83 -7.37 5.80
N GLY A 221 10.41 -8.03 4.73
CA GLY A 221 9.27 -7.60 3.92
C GLY A 221 7.96 -7.68 4.70
N ASN A 222 7.73 -8.78 5.42
CA ASN A 222 6.53 -8.93 6.28
C ASN A 222 6.45 -7.81 7.33
N ILE A 223 7.59 -7.47 7.95
CA ILE A 223 7.68 -6.38 8.92
C ILE A 223 7.43 -5.03 8.26
N ALA A 224 8.10 -4.75 7.13
CA ALA A 224 7.97 -3.49 6.42
C ALA A 224 6.54 -3.24 5.93
N THR A 225 5.76 -4.28 5.64
CA THR A 225 4.35 -4.16 5.24
C THR A 225 3.36 -4.37 6.39
N ASN A 226 3.84 -4.64 7.62
CA ASN A 226 3.01 -5.10 8.74
C ASN A 226 2.03 -6.22 8.34
N ALA A 227 2.55 -7.26 7.69
CA ALA A 227 1.72 -8.36 7.18
C ALA A 227 0.88 -8.99 8.29
N GLY A 228 -0.41 -9.24 7.99
CA GLY A 228 -1.33 -9.96 8.84
C GLY A 228 -1.33 -11.46 8.54
N GLY A 229 -2.38 -11.91 7.85
CA GLY A 229 -2.52 -13.28 7.36
C GLY A 229 -3.36 -14.18 8.28
N LEU A 230 -3.35 -15.48 7.97
CA LEU A 230 -4.34 -16.48 8.40
C LEU A 230 -4.43 -16.69 9.92
N ARG A 231 -3.44 -16.22 10.67
CA ARG A 231 -3.31 -16.45 12.11
C ARG A 231 -3.31 -15.16 12.95
N LEU A 232 -3.58 -14.01 12.32
CA LEU A 232 -3.60 -12.71 12.99
C LEU A 232 -4.59 -12.71 14.16
N LEU A 233 -5.77 -13.34 13.99
CA LEU A 233 -6.79 -13.45 15.03
C LEU A 233 -6.25 -13.99 16.37
N ARG A 234 -5.28 -14.92 16.33
CA ARG A 234 -4.74 -15.57 17.53
C ARG A 234 -3.46 -14.93 18.06
N TYR A 235 -2.52 -14.61 17.18
CA TYR A 235 -1.18 -14.16 17.58
C TYR A 235 -0.99 -12.65 17.45
N GLY A 236 -1.94 -11.95 16.83
CA GLY A 236 -1.96 -10.51 16.69
C GLY A 236 -1.00 -9.98 15.62
N SER A 237 -0.92 -8.65 15.55
CA SER A 237 -0.06 -7.92 14.62
C SER A 237 1.43 -8.08 14.95
N LEU A 238 2.27 -7.91 13.92
CA LEU A 238 3.73 -7.78 14.06
C LEU A 238 4.14 -6.65 15.01
N HIS A 239 3.33 -5.60 15.18
CA HIS A 239 3.56 -4.56 16.19
C HIS A 239 3.67 -5.12 17.63
N GLY A 240 3.04 -6.26 17.92
CA GLY A 240 3.06 -6.91 19.24
C GLY A 240 4.02 -8.09 19.36
N THR A 241 4.31 -8.80 18.25
CA THR A 241 5.14 -10.02 18.24
C THR A 241 6.61 -9.75 17.92
N VAL A 242 6.92 -8.69 17.16
CA VAL A 242 8.29 -8.19 17.00
C VAL A 242 8.75 -7.56 18.31
N LEU A 243 9.89 -8.02 18.84
CA LEU A 243 10.48 -7.53 20.09
C LEU A 243 11.55 -6.48 19.82
N GLY A 244 12.30 -6.64 18.72
CA GLY A 244 13.41 -5.77 18.37
C GLY A 244 13.70 -5.79 16.87
N LEU A 245 14.30 -4.71 16.36
CA LEU A 245 14.72 -4.57 14.97
C LEU A 245 16.13 -4.00 14.89
N GLU A 246 16.88 -4.45 13.89
CA GLU A 246 18.07 -3.78 13.37
C GLU A 246 17.68 -3.12 12.06
N VAL A 247 17.87 -1.80 11.98
CA VAL A 247 17.46 -0.98 10.84
C VAL A 247 18.63 -0.10 10.40
N VAL A 248 18.83 0.04 9.10
CA VAL A 248 19.76 1.01 8.53
C VAL A 248 18.97 2.20 8.00
N LEU A 249 19.28 3.39 8.51
CA LEU A 249 18.67 4.65 8.10
C LEU A 249 19.22 5.13 6.74
N PRO A 250 18.57 6.09 6.08
CA PRO A 250 18.97 6.57 4.75
C PRO A 250 20.41 7.09 4.69
N ASP A 251 20.90 7.74 5.75
CA ASP A 251 22.28 8.22 5.87
C ASP A 251 23.32 7.12 6.18
N GLY A 252 22.86 5.87 6.28
CA GLY A 252 23.67 4.70 6.60
C GLY A 252 23.86 4.44 8.09
N ILE A 253 23.29 5.24 8.99
CA ILE A 253 23.34 4.96 10.43
C ILE A 253 22.61 3.65 10.74
N ILE A 254 23.25 2.78 11.54
CA ILE A 254 22.66 1.53 12.00
C ILE A 254 21.96 1.78 13.34
N LEU A 255 20.62 1.75 13.32
CA LEU A 255 19.79 1.69 14.52
C LEU A 255 19.64 0.22 14.93
N ASN A 256 20.41 -0.19 15.94
CA ASN A 256 20.36 -1.57 16.44
C ASN A 256 19.61 -1.64 17.78
N ASN A 257 18.35 -2.07 17.72
CA ASN A 257 17.56 -2.44 18.89
C ASN A 257 17.07 -3.88 18.75
N MET A 258 17.99 -4.84 18.61
CA MET A 258 17.72 -6.29 18.58
C MET A 258 17.37 -6.86 19.96
N SER A 259 16.54 -6.13 20.73
CA SER A 259 16.08 -6.55 22.06
C SER A 259 15.33 -7.88 21.99
N THR A 260 15.67 -8.77 22.91
CA THR A 260 14.98 -10.05 23.15
C THR A 260 14.13 -9.99 24.41
N LEU A 261 13.83 -8.79 24.93
CA LEU A 261 13.03 -8.63 26.13
C LEU A 261 11.54 -8.61 25.78
N ARG A 262 10.73 -9.35 26.56
CA ARG A 262 9.27 -9.33 26.39
C ARG A 262 8.65 -7.98 26.78
N LYS A 263 9.31 -7.25 27.68
CA LYS A 263 8.92 -5.93 28.18
C LYS A 263 10.15 -5.07 28.32
N ASP A 264 10.13 -3.90 27.70
CA ASP A 264 11.18 -2.90 27.78
C ASP A 264 10.56 -1.51 27.56
N ASN A 265 10.52 -0.70 28.63
CA ASN A 265 9.86 0.60 28.64
C ASN A 265 10.87 1.75 28.85
N THR A 266 12.12 1.59 28.40
CA THR A 266 13.18 2.60 28.58
C THR A 266 13.20 3.63 27.44
N GLY A 267 12.09 4.35 27.25
CA GLY A 267 11.95 5.40 26.23
C GLY A 267 10.88 5.10 25.18
N TYR A 268 10.98 5.73 24.01
CA TYR A 268 10.05 5.51 22.91
C TYR A 268 10.26 4.16 22.24
N ASP A 269 9.18 3.50 21.82
CA ASP A 269 9.24 2.23 21.09
C ASP A 269 9.55 2.45 19.61
N LEU A 270 10.80 2.84 19.30
CA LEU A 270 11.21 3.28 17.96
C LEU A 270 11.01 2.21 16.87
N LYS A 271 11.04 0.92 17.22
CA LYS A 271 10.84 -0.16 16.24
C LYS A 271 9.49 -0.04 15.54
N GLN A 272 8.48 0.49 16.23
CA GLN A 272 7.11 0.62 15.72
C GLN A 272 7.03 1.52 14.49
N LEU A 273 7.95 2.48 14.34
CA LEU A 273 7.98 3.37 13.18
C LEU A 273 8.29 2.62 11.88
N PHE A 274 9.04 1.53 11.95
CA PHE A 274 9.52 0.77 10.79
C PHE A 274 8.62 -0.42 10.43
N ILE A 275 7.73 -0.82 11.35
CA ILE A 275 6.71 -1.85 11.09
C ILE A 275 5.59 -1.20 10.30
N GLY A 276 5.37 -1.62 9.05
CA GLY A 276 4.41 -0.99 8.15
C GLY A 276 4.92 0.25 7.41
N SER A 277 6.23 0.56 7.46
CA SER A 277 6.81 1.74 6.80
C SER A 277 7.17 1.55 5.32
N GLU A 278 7.02 0.33 4.80
CA GLU A 278 7.25 -0.06 3.40
C GLU A 278 8.65 0.33 2.88
N GLY A 279 9.66 0.31 3.75
CA GLY A 279 11.05 0.66 3.40
C GLY A 279 11.30 2.14 3.13
N THR A 280 10.34 3.02 3.44
CA THR A 280 10.38 4.44 3.06
C THR A 280 11.18 5.31 4.03
N ILE A 281 11.53 4.82 5.22
CA ILE A 281 12.28 5.58 6.24
C ILE A 281 13.53 4.83 6.73
N GLY A 282 13.85 3.69 6.11
CA GLY A 282 14.97 2.84 6.49
C GLY A 282 14.80 1.40 5.98
N VAL A 283 15.85 0.61 6.13
CA VAL A 283 15.91 -0.79 5.70
C VAL A 283 16.05 -1.69 6.92
N VAL A 284 15.05 -2.53 7.18
CA VAL A 284 15.13 -3.57 8.20
C VAL A 284 16.15 -4.61 7.75
N THR A 285 17.20 -4.85 8.54
CA THR A 285 18.26 -5.83 8.25
C THR A 285 18.25 -7.02 9.20
N GLY A 286 17.64 -6.90 10.38
CA GLY A 286 17.51 -7.96 11.35
C GLY A 286 16.27 -7.81 12.22
N VAL A 287 15.80 -8.93 12.76
CA VAL A 287 14.60 -8.99 13.62
C VAL A 287 14.85 -9.88 14.83
N SER A 288 14.30 -9.47 15.99
CA SER A 288 13.96 -10.33 17.11
C SER A 288 12.43 -10.46 17.20
N ILE A 289 11.91 -11.69 17.18
CA ILE A 289 10.47 -11.96 17.15
C ILE A 289 10.10 -13.07 18.14
N LEU A 290 8.99 -12.88 18.85
CA LEU A 290 8.41 -13.88 19.72
C LEU A 290 7.70 -14.95 18.90
N THR A 291 8.03 -16.21 19.12
CA THR A 291 7.47 -17.36 18.40
C THR A 291 6.59 -18.19 19.34
N PRO A 292 5.32 -18.44 18.99
CA PRO A 292 4.47 -19.33 19.78
C PRO A 292 4.90 -20.79 19.64
N HIS A 293 4.52 -21.60 20.62
CA HIS A 293 4.62 -23.05 20.51
C HIS A 293 3.71 -23.57 19.39
N ARG A 294 4.19 -24.59 18.68
CA ARG A 294 3.36 -25.34 17.74
C ARG A 294 2.34 -26.15 18.56
N SER A 295 1.06 -25.92 18.28
CA SER A 295 -0.04 -26.53 19.03
C SER A 295 -0.05 -28.06 18.87
N LYS A 296 -0.44 -28.77 19.93
CA LYS A 296 -0.49 -30.24 19.96
C LYS A 296 -1.76 -30.78 19.31
N ALA A 297 -2.83 -29.98 19.33
CA ALA A 297 -4.10 -30.28 18.71
C ALA A 297 -4.46 -29.13 17.76
N VAL A 298 -4.78 -29.49 16.52
CA VAL A 298 -5.29 -28.57 15.50
C VAL A 298 -6.50 -29.24 14.87
N ASN A 299 -7.63 -28.54 14.87
CA ASN A 299 -8.86 -29.01 14.24
C ASN A 299 -9.36 -27.96 13.25
N VAL A 300 -9.90 -28.41 12.11
CA VAL A 300 -10.52 -27.54 11.10
C VAL A 300 -11.92 -28.04 10.80
N ALA A 301 -12.88 -27.11 10.84
CA ALA A 301 -14.25 -27.34 10.43
C ALA A 301 -14.64 -26.36 9.32
N LEU A 302 -15.44 -26.83 8.37
CA LEU A 302 -16.08 -26.02 7.33
C LEU A 302 -17.60 -26.08 7.52
N LEU A 303 -18.24 -24.92 7.54
CA LEU A 303 -19.69 -24.77 7.70
C LEU A 303 -20.30 -24.11 6.46
N GLY A 304 -21.47 -24.58 6.04
CA GLY A 304 -22.31 -23.96 5.01
C GLY A 304 -23.45 -23.15 5.63
N LEU A 305 -23.64 -21.89 5.20
CA LEU A 305 -24.57 -20.94 5.81
C LEU A 305 -25.42 -20.22 4.74
N ASN A 306 -26.63 -19.79 5.13
CA ASN A 306 -27.60 -19.18 4.22
C ASN A 306 -27.44 -17.66 4.06
N SER A 307 -26.83 -16.99 5.05
CA SER A 307 -26.73 -15.53 5.07
C SER A 307 -25.44 -15.03 5.73
N PHE A 308 -25.06 -13.79 5.45
CA PHE A 308 -23.96 -13.13 6.15
C PHE A 308 -24.31 -12.79 7.61
N GLU A 309 -25.59 -12.70 7.96
CA GLU A 309 -26.02 -12.59 9.36
C GLU A 309 -25.68 -13.87 10.13
N ASP A 310 -25.84 -15.04 9.51
CA ASP A 310 -25.48 -16.32 10.10
C ASP A 310 -23.95 -16.45 10.24
N VAL A 311 -23.16 -15.91 9.30
CA VAL A 311 -21.70 -15.78 9.45
C VAL A 311 -21.34 -14.97 10.70
N GLN A 312 -22.03 -13.86 10.95
CA GLN A 312 -21.82 -13.03 12.15
C GLN A 312 -22.23 -13.75 13.44
N LYS A 313 -23.34 -14.49 13.42
CA LYS A 313 -23.78 -15.32 14.56
C LYS A 313 -22.76 -16.41 14.88
N ALA A 314 -22.32 -17.15 13.87
CA ALA A 314 -21.29 -18.18 13.99
C ALA A 314 -19.99 -17.60 14.55
N PHE A 315 -19.54 -16.44 14.07
CA PHE A 315 -18.35 -15.78 14.59
C PHE A 315 -18.52 -15.33 16.05
N LYS A 316 -19.67 -14.76 16.41
CA LYS A 316 -19.96 -14.36 17.79
C LYS A 316 -19.95 -15.56 18.73
N GLN A 317 -20.58 -16.67 18.34
CA GLN A 317 -20.63 -17.89 19.13
C GLN A 317 -19.27 -18.59 19.21
N SER A 318 -18.48 -18.60 18.14
CA SER A 318 -17.14 -19.22 18.15
C SER A 318 -16.21 -18.54 19.16
N ARG A 319 -16.27 -17.21 19.28
CA ARG A 319 -15.51 -16.46 20.30
C ARG A 319 -15.89 -16.81 21.74
N VAL A 320 -17.13 -17.23 21.99
CA VAL A 320 -17.60 -17.64 23.32
C VAL A 320 -17.27 -19.10 23.59
N ALA A 321 -17.61 -19.99 22.66
CA ALA A 321 -17.51 -21.44 22.85
C ALA A 321 -16.08 -21.98 22.70
N LEU A 322 -15.34 -21.47 21.70
CA LEU A 322 -13.96 -21.90 21.42
C LEU A 322 -12.94 -21.03 22.15
N SER A 323 -13.26 -19.75 22.35
CA SER A 323 -12.48 -18.82 23.17
C SER A 323 -10.98 -18.86 22.85
N GLU A 324 -10.15 -19.32 23.79
CA GLU A 324 -8.69 -19.28 23.70
C GLU A 324 -8.10 -20.23 22.66
N ILE A 325 -8.84 -21.24 22.19
CA ILE A 325 -8.32 -22.20 21.20
C ILE A 325 -8.63 -21.76 19.77
N LEU A 326 -9.51 -20.79 19.53
CA LEU A 326 -9.79 -20.26 18.19
C LEU A 326 -8.50 -19.71 17.56
N SER A 327 -8.15 -20.19 16.35
CA SER A 327 -6.94 -19.76 15.65
C SER A 327 -7.19 -19.10 14.30
N ALA A 328 -8.25 -19.47 13.59
CA ALA A 328 -8.69 -18.80 12.37
C ALA A 328 -10.22 -18.82 12.25
N PHE A 329 -10.76 -17.78 11.62
CA PHE A 329 -12.16 -17.69 11.24
C PHE A 329 -12.27 -16.96 9.90
N GLU A 330 -12.33 -17.74 8.84
CA GLU A 330 -12.36 -17.27 7.46
C GLU A 330 -13.76 -17.42 6.89
N PHE A 331 -14.17 -16.50 6.02
CA PHE A 331 -15.41 -16.65 5.26
C PHE A 331 -15.17 -16.50 3.76
N TRP A 332 -16.10 -17.04 2.97
CA TRP A 332 -16.24 -16.71 1.56
C TRP A 332 -17.69 -16.90 1.10
N ASP A 333 -18.03 -16.21 0.02
CA ASP A 333 -19.32 -16.38 -0.63
C ASP A 333 -19.28 -17.43 -1.76
N ILE A 334 -20.47 -17.75 -2.29
CA ILE A 334 -20.61 -18.72 -3.36
C ILE A 334 -19.83 -18.32 -4.63
N SER A 335 -19.76 -17.01 -4.95
CA SER A 335 -18.98 -16.51 -6.09
C SER A 335 -17.49 -16.87 -5.96
N ALA A 336 -16.90 -16.76 -4.77
CA ALA A 336 -15.52 -17.20 -4.53
C ALA A 336 -15.32 -18.70 -4.80
N LEU A 337 -16.24 -19.54 -4.32
CA LEU A 337 -16.17 -20.98 -4.55
C LEU A 337 -16.32 -21.33 -6.04
N GLN A 338 -17.26 -20.70 -6.75
CA GLN A 338 -17.44 -20.92 -8.18
C GLN A 338 -16.23 -20.45 -8.99
N MET A 339 -15.65 -19.30 -8.62
CA MET A 339 -14.40 -18.83 -9.23
C MET A 339 -13.26 -19.83 -9.05
N PHE A 340 -13.16 -20.46 -7.87
CA PHE A 340 -12.18 -21.51 -7.64
C PHE A 340 -12.46 -22.76 -8.49
N LYS A 341 -13.70 -23.28 -8.47
CA LYS A 341 -14.12 -24.45 -9.26
C LYS A 341 -13.98 -24.26 -10.77
N LYS A 342 -14.01 -23.00 -11.27
CA LYS A 342 -13.75 -22.67 -12.67
C LYS A 342 -12.31 -23.00 -13.11
N HIS A 343 -11.34 -22.85 -12.21
CA HIS A 343 -9.90 -22.93 -12.52
C HIS A 343 -9.15 -24.06 -11.84
N ALA A 344 -9.81 -24.75 -10.92
CA ALA A 344 -9.30 -25.90 -10.20
C ALA A 344 -10.35 -27.02 -10.19
N THR A 345 -9.91 -28.25 -9.96
CA THR A 345 -10.82 -29.40 -9.82
C THR A 345 -10.75 -29.92 -8.38
N PRO A 346 -11.26 -29.16 -7.39
CA PRO A 346 -11.30 -29.65 -6.02
C PRO A 346 -12.25 -30.84 -5.90
N LYS A 347 -11.99 -31.71 -4.93
CA LYS A 347 -13.01 -32.66 -4.51
C LYS A 347 -14.14 -31.88 -3.85
N ASP A 348 -15.39 -32.22 -4.19
CA ASP A 348 -16.54 -31.66 -3.48
C ASP A 348 -16.46 -32.05 -2.00
N VAL A 349 -16.47 -31.03 -1.15
CA VAL A 349 -16.35 -31.19 0.30
C VAL A 349 -17.72 -31.35 0.96
N MET A 350 -18.77 -30.75 0.37
CA MET A 350 -20.15 -30.77 0.84
C MET A 350 -21.09 -31.31 -0.24
N GLU A 351 -22.25 -31.84 0.15
CA GLU A 351 -23.24 -32.38 -0.79
C GLU A 351 -24.05 -31.32 -1.52
N SER A 352 -24.18 -30.14 -0.91
CA SER A 352 -24.93 -29.01 -1.45
C SER A 352 -24.08 -27.76 -1.43
N GLU A 353 -24.43 -26.81 -2.28
CA GLU A 353 -23.79 -25.49 -2.29
C GLU A 353 -24.60 -24.51 -1.48
N TYR A 354 -23.90 -23.72 -0.67
CA TYR A 354 -24.47 -22.70 0.21
C TYR A 354 -24.03 -21.29 -0.24
N PRO A 355 -24.85 -20.24 -0.01
CA PRO A 355 -24.49 -18.87 -0.33
C PRO A 355 -23.20 -18.40 0.37
N PHE A 356 -22.96 -18.89 1.59
CA PHE A 356 -21.78 -18.56 2.39
C PHE A 356 -21.15 -19.80 3.00
N TYR A 357 -19.85 -19.70 3.23
CA TYR A 357 -19.07 -20.69 3.95
C TYR A 357 -18.21 -20.04 5.02
N VAL A 358 -17.98 -20.77 6.10
CA VAL A 358 -17.06 -20.39 7.16
C VAL A 358 -16.09 -21.53 7.44
N LEU A 359 -14.80 -21.24 7.43
CA LEU A 359 -13.76 -22.14 7.91
C LEU A 359 -13.33 -21.69 9.31
N VAL A 360 -13.45 -22.60 10.26
CA VAL A 360 -13.02 -22.41 11.65
C VAL A 360 -11.83 -23.31 11.92
N GLU A 361 -10.73 -22.74 12.39
CA GLU A 361 -9.59 -23.49 12.92
C GLU A 361 -9.48 -23.28 14.43
N THR A 362 -9.20 -24.36 15.14
CA THR A 362 -8.75 -24.31 16.54
C THR A 362 -7.35 -24.87 16.67
N SER A 363 -6.57 -24.28 17.57
CA SER A 363 -5.21 -24.66 17.93
C SER A 363 -5.06 -24.61 19.45
N GLY A 364 -4.82 -25.76 20.06
CA GLY A 364 -4.71 -25.89 21.50
C GLY A 364 -3.76 -26.99 21.97
N SER A 365 -3.79 -27.23 23.27
CA SER A 365 -2.79 -28.03 23.99
C SER A 365 -3.25 -29.45 24.32
N ASN A 366 -4.55 -29.71 24.27
CA ASN A 366 -5.17 -30.98 24.62
C ASN A 366 -6.28 -31.29 23.62
N LYS A 367 -6.12 -32.38 22.87
CA LYS A 367 -7.06 -32.76 21.82
C LYS A 367 -8.47 -33.03 22.35
N ASP A 368 -8.61 -33.69 23.49
CA ASP A 368 -9.92 -34.10 24.00
C ASP A 368 -10.78 -32.89 24.38
N HIS A 369 -10.18 -31.90 25.07
CA HIS A 369 -10.87 -30.65 25.41
C HIS A 369 -11.20 -29.81 24.17
N ASP A 370 -10.28 -29.76 23.21
CA ASP A 370 -10.47 -28.97 21.99
C ASP A 370 -11.57 -29.59 21.11
N ASP A 371 -11.61 -30.92 21.02
CA ASP A 371 -12.63 -31.67 20.31
C ASP A 371 -14.01 -31.53 20.99
N GLU A 372 -14.08 -31.56 22.32
CA GLU A 372 -15.33 -31.34 23.08
C GLU A 372 -15.88 -29.92 22.83
N LYS A 373 -15.03 -28.88 22.94
CA LYS A 373 -15.41 -27.50 22.64
C LYS A 373 -15.89 -27.33 21.20
N LEU A 374 -15.16 -27.90 20.24
CA LEU A 374 -15.54 -27.82 18.83
C LEU A 374 -16.85 -28.54 18.56
N THR A 375 -17.04 -29.72 19.13
CA THR A 375 -18.27 -30.52 18.96
C THR A 375 -19.48 -29.77 19.50
N MET A 376 -19.41 -29.25 20.73
CA MET A 376 -20.49 -28.47 21.33
C MET A 376 -20.77 -27.18 20.52
N TYR A 377 -19.74 -26.50 20.03
CA TYR A 377 -19.93 -25.35 19.14
C TYR A 377 -20.68 -25.74 17.87
N LEU A 378 -20.28 -26.82 17.20
CA LEU A 378 -20.90 -27.28 15.95
C LEU A 378 -22.33 -27.77 16.17
N GLU A 379 -22.61 -28.50 17.25
CA GLU A 379 -23.97 -28.93 17.63
C GLU A 379 -24.89 -27.72 17.79
N ASN A 380 -24.46 -26.70 18.54
CA ASN A 380 -25.23 -25.47 18.69
C ASN A 380 -25.46 -24.76 17.35
N MET A 381 -24.46 -24.72 16.44
CA MET A 381 -24.64 -24.08 15.12
C MET A 381 -25.72 -24.78 14.29
N MET A 382 -25.82 -26.10 14.42
CA MET A 382 -26.80 -26.91 13.68
C MET A 382 -28.18 -26.85 14.34
N GLU A 383 -28.26 -26.93 15.67
CA GLU A 383 -29.52 -26.86 16.43
C GLU A 383 -30.20 -25.49 16.32
N ASP A 384 -29.42 -24.40 16.39
CA ASP A 384 -29.92 -23.03 16.22
C ASP A 384 -30.27 -22.70 14.75
N GLY A 385 -29.98 -23.60 13.81
CA GLY A 385 -30.20 -23.41 12.37
C GLY A 385 -29.28 -22.38 11.72
N VAL A 386 -28.18 -22.00 12.38
CA VAL A 386 -27.17 -21.06 11.87
C VAL A 386 -26.37 -21.72 10.73
N ALA A 387 -25.90 -22.95 10.95
CA ALA A 387 -25.25 -23.76 9.93
C ALA A 387 -26.23 -24.79 9.34
N GLN A 388 -26.20 -24.96 8.03
CA GLN A 388 -27.05 -25.92 7.31
C GLN A 388 -26.38 -27.29 7.17
N ASP A 389 -25.05 -27.27 7.05
CA ASP A 389 -24.19 -28.45 6.89
C ASP A 389 -22.79 -28.12 7.41
N GLY A 390 -22.06 -29.16 7.80
CA GLY A 390 -20.77 -29.04 8.45
C GLY A 390 -19.88 -30.26 8.25
N VAL A 391 -18.62 -29.99 7.92
CA VAL A 391 -17.57 -30.99 7.73
C VAL A 391 -16.41 -30.72 8.67
N VAL A 392 -16.00 -31.73 9.42
CA VAL A 392 -14.83 -31.67 10.31
C VAL A 392 -13.73 -32.56 9.75
N ALA A 393 -12.53 -31.99 9.56
CA ALA A 393 -11.37 -32.74 9.12
C ALA A 393 -10.95 -33.78 10.17
N GLN A 394 -10.69 -35.01 9.73
CA GLN A 394 -10.31 -36.15 10.58
C GLN A 394 -8.79 -36.36 10.64
N ASP A 395 -8.04 -35.79 9.70
CA ASP A 395 -6.60 -35.93 9.58
C ASP A 395 -5.96 -34.70 8.90
N GLU A 396 -4.63 -34.65 8.91
CA GLU A 396 -3.87 -33.56 8.30
C GLU A 396 -4.12 -33.39 6.80
N THR A 397 -4.41 -34.48 6.07
CA THR A 397 -4.67 -34.41 4.63
C THR A 397 -5.99 -33.68 4.38
N GLN A 398 -7.01 -33.98 5.18
CA GLN A 398 -8.28 -33.28 5.15
C GLN A 398 -8.16 -31.82 5.60
N ILE A 399 -7.39 -31.52 6.65
CA ILE A 399 -7.09 -30.14 7.08
C ILE A 399 -6.52 -29.33 5.91
N ARG A 400 -5.48 -29.85 5.24
CA ARG A 400 -4.86 -29.20 4.08
C ARG A 400 -5.84 -29.04 2.91
N SER A 401 -6.69 -30.04 2.68
CA SER A 401 -7.71 -29.97 1.63
C SER A 401 -8.74 -28.87 1.89
N LEU A 402 -9.17 -28.67 3.13
CA LEU A 402 -10.10 -27.59 3.49
C LEU A 402 -9.44 -26.22 3.33
N TRP A 403 -8.22 -26.06 3.86
CA TRP A 403 -7.45 -24.83 3.71
C TRP A 403 -7.14 -24.46 2.25
N SER A 404 -6.89 -25.46 1.38
CA SER A 404 -6.62 -25.22 -0.04
C SER A 404 -7.77 -24.54 -0.79
N LEU A 405 -9.02 -24.67 -0.32
CA LEU A 405 -10.15 -23.92 -0.88
C LEU A 405 -9.93 -22.42 -0.67
N ARG A 406 -9.68 -22.03 0.58
CA ARG A 406 -9.51 -20.64 1.01
C ARG A 406 -8.24 -20.01 0.47
N GLU A 407 -7.12 -20.74 0.49
CA GLU A 407 -5.83 -20.26 -0.03
C GLU A 407 -5.83 -20.16 -1.56
N GLY A 408 -6.63 -20.99 -2.25
CA GLY A 408 -6.68 -21.07 -3.70
C GLY A 408 -7.43 -19.93 -4.41
N PHE A 409 -8.24 -19.13 -3.71
CA PHE A 409 -9.06 -18.07 -4.32
C PHE A 409 -8.22 -17.01 -5.04
N THR A 410 -7.12 -16.57 -4.43
CA THR A 410 -6.26 -15.54 -5.04
C THR A 410 -5.62 -16.04 -6.33
N GLU A 411 -5.17 -17.30 -6.36
CA GLU A 411 -4.59 -17.93 -7.56
C GLU A 411 -5.65 -18.11 -8.66
N ALA A 412 -6.85 -18.58 -8.30
CA ALA A 412 -7.95 -18.75 -9.25
C ALA A 412 -8.35 -17.42 -9.90
N LEU A 413 -8.46 -16.35 -9.11
CA LEU A 413 -8.69 -15.00 -9.62
C LEU A 413 -7.53 -14.53 -10.52
N GLY A 414 -6.28 -14.90 -10.22
CA GLY A 414 -5.13 -14.57 -11.07
C GLY A 414 -5.19 -15.18 -12.48
N LYS A 415 -6.06 -16.18 -12.71
CA LYS A 415 -6.30 -16.82 -14.01
C LYS A 415 -7.43 -16.17 -14.80
N GLU A 416 -8.17 -15.22 -14.22
CA GLU A 416 -9.14 -14.42 -14.97
C GLU A 416 -8.43 -13.42 -15.90
N PRO A 417 -9.04 -13.07 -17.06
CA PRO A 417 -8.43 -12.12 -18.00
C PRO A 417 -8.11 -10.74 -17.39
N ALA A 418 -8.92 -10.30 -16.44
CA ALA A 418 -8.70 -9.08 -15.66
C ALA A 418 -9.36 -9.20 -14.28
N VAL A 419 -8.71 -8.64 -13.26
CA VAL A 419 -9.28 -8.55 -11.90
C VAL A 419 -8.92 -7.21 -11.26
N TYR A 420 -9.92 -6.53 -10.71
CA TYR A 420 -9.73 -5.40 -9.81
C TYR A 420 -9.71 -5.92 -8.37
N LYS A 421 -8.62 -5.68 -7.64
CA LYS A 421 -8.38 -6.25 -6.32
C LYS A 421 -8.37 -5.16 -5.26
N TYR A 422 -9.20 -5.35 -4.24
CA TYR A 422 -9.27 -4.47 -3.08
C TYR A 422 -9.15 -5.28 -1.81
N ASP A 423 -8.34 -4.77 -0.91
CA ASP A 423 -8.08 -5.32 0.42
C ASP A 423 -8.40 -4.20 1.39
N ILE A 424 -9.51 -4.35 2.12
CA ILE A 424 -10.14 -3.30 2.90
C ILE A 424 -10.57 -3.85 4.25
N SER A 425 -10.59 -3.00 5.28
CA SER A 425 -11.14 -3.37 6.57
C SER A 425 -12.23 -2.43 7.02
N MET A 426 -13.21 -2.95 7.75
CA MET A 426 -14.38 -2.21 8.20
C MET A 426 -15.04 -2.94 9.38
N PRO A 427 -16.01 -2.32 10.07
CA PRO A 427 -16.79 -3.03 11.08
C PRO A 427 -17.40 -4.31 10.50
N VAL A 428 -17.26 -5.43 11.20
CA VAL A 428 -17.72 -6.77 10.73
C VAL A 428 -19.15 -6.77 10.18
N PRO A 429 -20.15 -6.09 10.79
CA PRO A 429 -21.51 -6.07 10.26
C PRO A 429 -21.64 -5.45 8.85
N LYS A 430 -20.67 -4.62 8.45
CA LYS A 430 -20.67 -3.88 7.18
C LYS A 430 -19.98 -4.61 6.04
N ILE A 431 -19.20 -5.65 6.32
CA ILE A 431 -18.39 -6.38 5.32
C ILE A 431 -19.21 -6.77 4.09
N TYR A 432 -20.33 -7.47 4.25
CA TYR A 432 -21.08 -7.95 3.09
C TYR A 432 -22.07 -6.95 2.51
N GLU A 433 -22.49 -5.94 3.29
CA GLU A 433 -23.23 -4.79 2.76
C GLU A 433 -22.41 -4.10 1.65
N CYS A 434 -21.08 -3.95 1.84
CA CYS A 434 -20.17 -3.42 0.83
C CYS A 434 -20.20 -4.21 -0.49
N VAL A 435 -20.28 -5.55 -0.39
CA VAL A 435 -20.26 -6.45 -1.54
C VAL A 435 -21.56 -6.30 -2.34
N GLU A 436 -22.70 -6.31 -1.66
CA GLU A 436 -24.01 -6.15 -2.31
C GLU A 436 -24.19 -4.76 -2.90
N ASP A 437 -23.76 -3.71 -2.20
CA ASP A 437 -23.78 -2.33 -2.71
C ASP A 437 -22.91 -2.20 -3.97
N MET A 438 -21.70 -2.77 -3.98
CA MET A 438 -20.83 -2.79 -5.17
C MET A 438 -21.47 -3.56 -6.32
N ARG A 439 -22.05 -4.74 -6.07
CA ARG A 439 -22.77 -5.51 -7.09
C ARG A 439 -23.92 -4.70 -7.69
N GLN A 440 -24.69 -4.01 -6.85
CA GLN A 440 -25.79 -3.18 -7.32
C GLN A 440 -25.28 -1.97 -8.11
N HIS A 441 -24.26 -1.28 -7.61
CA HIS A 441 -23.65 -0.13 -8.28
C HIS A 441 -23.13 -0.49 -9.69
N LEU A 442 -22.47 -1.65 -9.84
CA LEU A 442 -22.00 -2.14 -11.14
C LEU A 442 -23.14 -2.57 -12.08
N ARG A 443 -24.25 -3.08 -11.55
CA ARG A 443 -25.47 -3.37 -12.33
C ARG A 443 -26.10 -2.09 -12.86
N ASP A 444 -26.26 -1.08 -11.99
CA ASP A 444 -26.83 0.21 -12.36
C ASP A 444 -25.94 0.95 -13.37
N GLY A 445 -24.62 0.80 -13.25
CA GLY A 445 -23.63 1.25 -14.24
C GLY A 445 -23.66 0.47 -15.57
N GLY A 446 -24.47 -0.59 -15.67
CA GLY A 446 -24.61 -1.42 -16.87
C GLY A 446 -23.36 -2.23 -17.22
N VAL A 447 -22.47 -2.46 -16.26
CA VAL A 447 -21.21 -3.18 -16.48
C VAL A 447 -21.18 -4.57 -15.87
N PHE A 448 -22.23 -4.96 -15.14
CA PHE A 448 -22.41 -6.26 -14.50
C PHE A 448 -23.85 -6.79 -14.65
N GLY A 449 -24.02 -8.11 -14.69
CA GLY A 449 -25.33 -8.79 -14.72
C GLY A 449 -25.96 -8.98 -16.10
N GLN A 450 -25.34 -8.53 -17.19
CA GLN A 450 -25.80 -8.76 -18.57
C GLN A 450 -24.86 -9.71 -19.31
N LYS A 451 -25.34 -10.37 -20.38
CA LYS A 451 -24.57 -11.40 -21.12
C LYS A 451 -23.21 -10.90 -21.63
N ASP A 452 -23.13 -9.65 -22.05
CA ASP A 452 -21.93 -9.04 -22.64
C ASP A 452 -21.25 -8.01 -21.70
N SER A 453 -21.62 -8.03 -20.42
CA SER A 453 -21.01 -7.19 -19.38
C SER A 453 -19.51 -7.45 -19.26
N PRO A 454 -18.66 -6.40 -19.14
CA PRO A 454 -17.23 -6.60 -18.93
C PRO A 454 -16.92 -7.29 -17.60
N VAL A 455 -17.65 -6.97 -16.53
CA VAL A 455 -17.54 -7.65 -15.22
C VAL A 455 -18.24 -9.00 -15.31
N THR A 456 -17.50 -10.05 -14.99
CA THR A 456 -17.98 -11.44 -15.00
C THR A 456 -18.51 -11.86 -13.65
N ASP A 457 -17.87 -11.44 -12.55
CA ASP A 457 -18.29 -11.75 -11.20
C ASP A 457 -17.74 -10.75 -10.18
N VAL A 458 -18.39 -10.65 -9.02
CA VAL A 458 -17.92 -9.92 -7.84
C VAL A 458 -17.73 -10.94 -6.72
N VAL A 459 -16.47 -11.15 -6.33
CA VAL A 459 -16.02 -12.23 -5.45
C VAL A 459 -15.59 -11.65 -4.11
N ALA A 460 -16.09 -12.24 -3.01
CA ALA A 460 -15.80 -11.80 -1.65
C ALA A 460 -15.37 -12.95 -0.74
N TYR A 461 -14.25 -12.76 -0.06
CA TYR A 461 -13.74 -13.66 0.97
C TYR A 461 -12.87 -12.88 1.96
N GLY A 462 -12.53 -13.46 3.10
CA GLY A 462 -11.53 -12.88 3.98
C GLY A 462 -11.64 -13.30 5.43
N HIS A 463 -11.05 -12.46 6.27
CA HIS A 463 -10.80 -12.70 7.67
C HIS A 463 -11.89 -11.98 8.47
N VAL A 464 -12.88 -12.72 8.97
CA VAL A 464 -13.96 -12.09 9.76
C VAL A 464 -13.41 -11.62 11.11
N GLY A 465 -12.42 -12.34 11.63
CA GLY A 465 -11.80 -12.14 12.94
C GLY A 465 -11.26 -10.73 13.21
N ASP A 466 -10.76 -10.07 12.17
CA ASP A 466 -10.11 -8.76 12.22
C ASP A 466 -10.79 -7.73 11.30
N GLY A 467 -11.94 -8.09 10.72
CA GLY A 467 -12.76 -7.19 9.91
C GLY A 467 -12.22 -6.96 8.49
N ASN A 468 -11.41 -7.87 7.95
CA ASN A 468 -10.74 -7.74 6.65
C ASN A 468 -11.52 -8.42 5.51
N LEU A 469 -11.82 -7.67 4.46
CA LEU A 469 -12.48 -8.13 3.24
C LEU A 469 -11.53 -8.05 2.03
N HIS A 470 -11.36 -9.18 1.35
CA HIS A 470 -10.78 -9.27 0.01
C HIS A 470 -11.91 -9.17 -1.03
N LEU A 471 -12.18 -7.96 -1.50
CA LEU A 471 -13.16 -7.68 -2.55
C LEU A 471 -12.49 -7.72 -3.93
N ASN A 472 -12.93 -8.63 -4.79
CA ASN A 472 -12.36 -8.83 -6.12
C ASN A 472 -13.44 -8.73 -7.19
N ILE A 473 -13.23 -7.88 -8.20
CA ILE A 473 -14.13 -7.74 -9.34
C ILE A 473 -13.45 -8.41 -10.54
N ALA A 474 -13.93 -9.59 -10.91
CA ALA A 474 -13.45 -10.34 -12.06
C ALA A 474 -14.07 -9.78 -13.35
N ALA A 475 -13.27 -9.67 -14.40
CA ALA A 475 -13.69 -9.11 -15.67
C ALA A 475 -13.07 -9.83 -16.87
N SER A 476 -13.78 -9.82 -17.98
CA SER A 476 -13.30 -10.34 -19.27
C SER A 476 -12.17 -9.51 -19.88
N ARG A 477 -12.02 -8.25 -19.44
CA ARG A 477 -10.99 -7.30 -19.84
C ARG A 477 -10.90 -6.16 -18.84
N LEU A 478 -9.77 -5.45 -18.83
CA LEU A 478 -9.70 -4.14 -18.18
C LEU A 478 -10.55 -3.15 -18.97
N ASP A 479 -11.42 -2.43 -18.27
CA ASP A 479 -12.37 -1.48 -18.84
C ASP A 479 -12.36 -0.18 -18.03
N LYS A 480 -12.19 0.97 -18.72
CA LYS A 480 -12.11 2.27 -18.07
C LYS A 480 -13.40 2.65 -17.35
N LYS A 481 -14.56 2.25 -17.89
CA LYS A 481 -15.86 2.53 -17.26
C LYS A 481 -15.99 1.75 -15.96
N VAL A 482 -15.54 0.50 -15.95
CA VAL A 482 -15.52 -0.33 -14.73
C VAL A 482 -14.62 0.30 -13.68
N SER A 483 -13.39 0.69 -14.04
CA SER A 483 -12.47 1.35 -13.11
C SER A 483 -13.10 2.61 -12.48
N ALA A 484 -13.71 3.47 -13.30
CA ALA A 484 -14.33 4.73 -12.85
C ALA A 484 -15.62 4.54 -12.03
N LEU A 485 -16.26 3.37 -12.13
CA LEU A 485 -17.40 3.02 -11.28
C LEU A 485 -16.94 2.43 -9.94
N ILE A 486 -15.81 1.74 -9.91
CA ILE A 486 -15.28 1.18 -8.65
C ILE A 486 -14.59 2.27 -7.84
N GLU A 487 -13.74 3.08 -8.48
CA GLU A 487 -12.97 4.15 -7.85
C GLU A 487 -13.50 5.52 -8.34
N PRO A 488 -13.90 6.44 -7.43
CA PRO A 488 -13.66 6.43 -5.99
C PRO A 488 -14.76 5.79 -5.12
N TYR A 489 -15.87 5.31 -5.70
CA TYR A 489 -17.05 4.83 -4.97
C TYR A 489 -16.74 3.90 -3.79
N LEU A 490 -15.88 2.90 -4.01
CA LEU A 490 -15.48 1.95 -2.97
C LEU A 490 -14.75 2.64 -1.80
N PHE A 491 -13.84 3.56 -2.08
CA PHE A 491 -13.08 4.27 -1.05
C PHE A 491 -13.95 5.24 -0.26
N GLU A 492 -14.90 5.90 -0.93
CA GLU A 492 -15.93 6.73 -0.27
C GLU A 492 -16.82 5.87 0.64
N TRP A 493 -17.25 4.70 0.17
CA TRP A 493 -18.06 3.77 0.94
C TRP A 493 -17.31 3.30 2.19
N VAL A 494 -16.03 2.94 2.06
CA VAL A 494 -15.17 2.52 3.18
C VAL A 494 -14.96 3.67 4.17
N SER A 495 -14.67 4.87 3.68
CA SER A 495 -14.48 6.08 4.51
C SER A 495 -15.74 6.43 5.30
N LYS A 496 -16.92 6.37 4.67
CA LYS A 496 -18.22 6.60 5.33
C LYS A 496 -18.46 5.67 6.52
N HIS A 497 -17.91 4.46 6.47
CA HIS A 497 -18.01 3.46 7.53
C HIS A 497 -16.76 3.39 8.44
N GLN A 498 -15.90 4.41 8.38
CA GLN A 498 -14.68 4.52 9.18
C GLN A 498 -13.73 3.32 9.01
N GLY A 499 -13.68 2.77 7.80
CA GLY A 499 -12.81 1.64 7.44
C GLY A 499 -11.44 2.04 6.90
N SER A 500 -10.61 1.02 6.61
CA SER A 500 -9.31 1.17 5.94
C SER A 500 -9.38 0.74 4.49
N ILE A 501 -8.84 1.55 3.57
CA ILE A 501 -8.70 1.21 2.14
C ILE A 501 -7.56 0.22 1.84
N SER A 502 -6.73 -0.05 2.84
CA SER A 502 -5.68 -1.08 2.81
C SER A 502 -5.54 -1.66 4.20
N ALA A 503 -5.91 -2.93 4.35
CA ALA A 503 -5.92 -3.58 5.64
C ALA A 503 -4.59 -4.30 5.91
N GLU A 504 -4.05 -5.01 4.92
CA GLU A 504 -2.81 -5.79 5.05
C GLU A 504 -1.77 -5.47 3.97
N HIS A 505 -2.19 -5.16 2.73
CA HIS A 505 -1.27 -5.12 1.60
C HIS A 505 -0.37 -3.87 1.53
N GLY A 506 -0.61 -2.87 2.36
CA GLY A 506 0.10 -1.58 2.32
C GLY A 506 -0.42 -0.63 1.25
N LEU A 507 0.29 0.46 1.00
CA LEU A 507 -0.13 1.54 0.10
C LEU A 507 0.60 1.50 -1.23
N GLY A 508 1.94 1.35 -1.20
CA GLY A 508 2.80 1.32 -2.38
C GLY A 508 2.51 2.40 -3.42
N VAL A 509 2.72 2.07 -4.70
CA VAL A 509 2.34 2.94 -5.83
C VAL A 509 0.82 2.93 -6.02
N ALA A 510 0.17 1.81 -5.74
CA ALA A 510 -1.21 1.55 -6.15
C ALA A 510 -2.27 2.32 -5.37
N LYS A 511 -2.06 2.59 -4.09
CA LYS A 511 -3.10 3.14 -3.19
C LYS A 511 -2.71 4.46 -2.51
N ASN A 512 -1.49 4.93 -2.74
CA ASN A 512 -0.93 6.05 -2.02
C ASN A 512 -1.69 7.39 -2.24
N GLU A 513 -2.27 7.62 -3.42
CA GLU A 513 -3.12 8.81 -3.65
C GLU A 513 -4.45 8.79 -2.86
N PHE A 514 -4.90 7.61 -2.42
CA PHE A 514 -6.18 7.42 -1.74
C PHE A 514 -6.08 7.42 -0.20
N LEU A 515 -4.90 7.64 0.39
CA LEU A 515 -4.71 7.54 1.85
C LEU A 515 -5.68 8.44 2.66
N GLY A 516 -6.10 9.57 2.08
CA GLY A 516 -7.04 10.52 2.71
C GLY A 516 -8.39 9.92 3.07
N TYR A 517 -8.80 8.79 2.46
CA TYR A 517 -10.04 8.09 2.80
C TYR A 517 -9.97 7.36 4.15
N SER A 518 -8.77 7.08 4.67
CA SER A 518 -8.59 6.34 5.93
C SER A 518 -7.73 7.06 6.96
N LYS A 519 -7.03 8.14 6.58
CA LYS A 519 -6.19 8.92 7.49
C LYS A 519 -6.54 10.39 7.41
N SER A 520 -6.63 11.03 8.58
CA SER A 520 -6.80 12.47 8.65
C SER A 520 -5.58 13.20 8.11
N SER A 521 -5.79 14.43 7.65
CA SER A 521 -4.72 15.32 7.18
C SER A 521 -3.61 15.52 8.21
N VAL A 522 -3.94 15.53 9.51
CA VAL A 522 -2.97 15.62 10.61
C VAL A 522 -2.08 14.38 10.69
N MET A 523 -2.66 13.18 10.59
CA MET A 523 -1.91 11.93 10.58
C MET A 523 -0.96 11.88 9.37
N VAL A 524 -1.45 12.24 8.19
CA VAL A 524 -0.64 12.31 6.96
C VAL A 524 0.49 13.32 7.13
N GLN A 525 0.22 14.52 7.65
CA GLN A 525 1.24 15.54 7.89
C GLN A 525 2.32 15.06 8.86
N LEU A 526 1.95 14.33 9.92
CA LEU A 526 2.92 13.75 10.85
C LEU A 526 3.80 12.69 10.17
N MET A 527 3.22 11.83 9.32
CA MET A 527 3.98 10.88 8.50
C MET A 527 4.99 11.60 7.60
N LYS A 528 4.58 12.71 6.96
CA LYS A 528 5.50 13.55 6.16
C LYS A 528 6.65 14.10 7.02
N THR A 529 6.35 14.63 8.21
CA THR A 529 7.38 15.15 9.11
C THR A 529 8.39 14.07 9.51
N MET A 530 7.93 12.86 9.83
CA MET A 530 8.80 11.73 10.15
C MET A 530 9.65 11.30 8.95
N LYS A 531 9.05 11.22 7.75
CA LYS A 531 9.76 10.92 6.50
C LYS A 531 10.87 11.93 6.23
N ASN A 532 10.58 13.23 6.30
CA ASN A 532 11.55 14.29 6.02
C ASN A 532 12.65 14.37 7.09
N MET A 533 12.33 14.00 8.33
CA MET A 533 13.32 13.92 9.42
C MET A 533 14.31 12.78 9.20
N LEU A 534 13.82 11.60 8.79
CA LEU A 534 14.65 10.40 8.65
C LEU A 534 15.33 10.31 7.27
N ASP A 535 14.67 10.78 6.22
CA ASP A 535 15.14 10.75 4.83
C ASP A 535 15.03 12.14 4.16
N PRO A 536 15.86 13.11 4.56
CA PRO A 536 15.78 14.48 4.05
C PRO A 536 16.09 14.61 2.55
N ASN A 537 16.83 13.67 1.96
CA ASN A 537 17.11 13.64 0.53
C ASN A 537 16.06 12.85 -0.28
N GLY A 538 15.07 12.24 0.40
CA GLY A 538 14.00 11.48 -0.24
C GLY A 538 14.46 10.22 -0.99
N ILE A 539 15.66 9.69 -0.71
CA ILE A 539 16.24 8.58 -1.49
C ILE A 539 15.55 7.25 -1.22
N MET A 540 14.88 7.07 -0.07
CA MET A 540 14.30 5.81 0.34
C MET A 540 12.90 5.60 -0.22
N ASN A 541 12.81 4.64 -1.14
CA ASN A 541 11.61 4.14 -1.77
C ASN A 541 10.67 5.26 -2.27
N PRO A 542 11.16 6.19 -3.12
CA PRO A 542 10.39 7.34 -3.55
C PRO A 542 9.13 6.95 -4.34
N TYR A 543 8.22 7.92 -4.51
CA TYR A 543 6.97 7.81 -5.27
C TYR A 543 5.87 6.90 -4.66
N LYS A 544 6.17 6.13 -3.62
CA LYS A 544 5.21 5.26 -2.91
C LYS A 544 4.58 5.92 -1.67
N ASN A 545 5.05 7.13 -1.36
CA ASN A 545 4.56 8.02 -0.33
C ASN A 545 4.41 9.43 -0.92
N SER A 546 3.59 9.63 -1.95
CA SER A 546 3.39 10.94 -2.60
C SER A 546 2.77 11.99 -1.68
N TRP A 547 2.45 11.66 -0.42
CA TRP A 547 2.30 12.68 0.60
C TRP A 547 3.64 13.37 0.96
N ALA A 548 4.80 12.74 0.83
CA ALA A 548 6.09 13.35 1.14
C ALA A 548 6.46 14.53 0.22
N ASP A 549 5.94 14.53 -1.02
CA ASP A 549 6.11 15.62 -1.98
C ASP A 549 4.78 16.38 -2.15
N GLU A 550 4.82 17.65 -1.71
CA GLU A 550 3.80 18.70 -1.87
C GLU A 550 2.57 18.68 -0.94
N ALA A 551 2.32 19.85 -0.35
CA ALA A 551 1.20 20.17 0.51
C ALA A 551 -0.04 20.45 -0.34
N LEU A 552 -1.20 19.95 0.13
CA LEU A 552 -2.54 20.02 -0.50
C LEU A 552 -2.72 19.10 -1.72
N GLN A 553 -3.56 18.08 -1.54
CA GLN A 553 -3.91 17.10 -2.58
C GLN A 553 -4.72 17.77 -3.70
N LYS A 554 -4.28 17.56 -4.94
CA LYS A 554 -5.12 17.70 -6.14
C LYS A 554 -5.99 16.45 -6.24
N THR A 555 -7.29 16.55 -5.93
CA THR A 555 -8.23 15.44 -6.15
C THR A 555 -8.70 15.40 -7.60
N SER A 556 -8.87 14.20 -8.15
CA SER A 556 -9.41 13.98 -9.49
C SER A 556 -10.89 14.37 -9.59
N TRP A 557 -11.15 15.51 -10.25
CA TRP A 557 -12.29 15.87 -11.10
C TRP A 557 -13.73 15.55 -10.64
N ASP A 558 -14.40 16.55 -10.07
CA ASP A 558 -15.86 16.75 -10.13
C ASP A 558 -16.12 17.99 -11.00
N ASN A 559 -16.60 17.78 -12.25
CA ASN A 559 -16.74 18.84 -13.26
C ASN A 559 -18.14 19.47 -13.30
N ASN A 560 -19.04 19.09 -12.39
CA ASN A 560 -20.44 19.51 -12.52
C ASN A 560 -20.69 20.97 -12.13
N ASP A 561 -19.80 21.58 -11.32
CA ASP A 561 -19.96 22.95 -10.79
C ASP A 561 -18.74 23.88 -11.04
N ALA A 562 -17.75 23.45 -11.83
CA ALA A 562 -16.52 24.23 -12.02
C ALA A 562 -16.75 25.43 -12.97
N PRO A 563 -16.25 26.65 -12.65
CA PRO A 563 -16.33 27.80 -13.55
C PRO A 563 -15.60 27.55 -14.87
N GLU A 564 -15.98 28.29 -15.91
CA GLU A 564 -15.24 28.28 -17.17
C GLU A 564 -13.77 28.63 -16.93
N ARG A 565 -12.85 27.94 -17.61
CA ARG A 565 -11.38 28.10 -17.46
C ARG A 565 -10.83 27.73 -16.07
N CYS A 566 -11.58 27.00 -15.26
CA CYS A 566 -11.05 26.37 -14.04
C CYS A 566 -9.98 25.34 -14.36
N ILE A 567 -8.80 25.49 -13.75
CA ILE A 567 -7.64 24.62 -13.93
C ILE A 567 -7.33 23.78 -12.69
N ALA A 568 -7.83 24.18 -11.52
CA ALA A 568 -7.66 23.45 -10.27
C ALA A 568 -8.76 23.79 -9.26
N VAL A 569 -9.12 22.82 -8.41
CA VAL A 569 -10.08 22.98 -7.32
C VAL A 569 -9.39 22.64 -6.01
N TYR A 570 -9.57 23.49 -5.00
CA TYR A 570 -9.03 23.34 -3.65
C TYR A 570 -10.17 23.34 -2.65
N TYR A 571 -10.02 22.62 -1.54
CA TYR A 571 -11.05 22.55 -0.49
C TYR A 571 -10.55 23.21 0.80
N VAL A 572 -11.38 24.08 1.37
CA VAL A 572 -11.16 24.64 2.71
C VAL A 572 -11.80 23.70 3.71
N VAL A 573 -11.02 23.25 4.68
CA VAL A 573 -11.45 22.27 5.69
C VAL A 573 -11.41 22.90 7.07
N ASP A 574 -12.52 22.84 7.79
CA ASP A 574 -12.55 23.13 9.23
C ASP A 574 -11.81 22.00 9.96
N LYS A 575 -10.70 22.35 10.61
CA LYS A 575 -9.83 21.38 11.27
C LYS A 575 -10.43 20.81 12.56
N GLU A 576 -11.32 21.54 13.21
CA GLU A 576 -11.98 21.11 14.45
C GLU A 576 -13.18 20.22 14.14
N GLN A 577 -13.96 20.57 13.10
CA GLN A 577 -15.16 19.82 12.71
C GLN A 577 -14.89 18.71 11.69
N GLN A 578 -13.70 18.68 11.07
CA GLN A 578 -13.33 17.77 9.98
C GLN A 578 -14.28 17.82 8.78
N THR A 579 -14.90 18.97 8.54
CA THR A 579 -15.83 19.20 7.43
C THR A 579 -15.21 20.12 6.39
N VAL A 580 -15.53 19.87 5.12
CA VAL A 580 -15.27 20.85 4.05
C VAL A 580 -16.22 22.01 4.28
N THR A 581 -15.68 23.21 4.45
CA THR A 581 -16.49 24.42 4.58
C THR A 581 -16.73 25.04 3.22
N ASN A 582 -15.68 25.23 2.42
CA ASN A 582 -15.75 25.96 1.15
C ASN A 582 -14.95 25.25 0.05
N LYS A 583 -15.36 25.46 -1.22
CA LYS A 583 -14.62 25.07 -2.42
C LYS A 583 -13.98 26.31 -3.06
N LEU A 584 -12.72 26.20 -3.45
CA LEU A 584 -11.97 27.24 -4.15
C LEU A 584 -11.63 26.77 -5.56
N HIS A 585 -11.76 27.64 -6.54
CA HIS A 585 -11.45 27.36 -7.94
C HIS A 585 -10.31 28.27 -8.38
N VAL A 586 -9.25 27.69 -8.94
CA VAL A 586 -8.24 28.48 -9.66
C VAL A 586 -8.62 28.50 -11.13
N VAL A 587 -8.82 29.68 -11.68
CA VAL A 587 -9.14 29.88 -13.10
C VAL A 587 -8.06 30.71 -13.79
N THR A 588 -7.92 30.55 -15.10
CA THR A 588 -7.01 31.38 -15.92
C THR A 588 -7.66 32.70 -16.35
N TRP A 589 -6.85 33.57 -16.95
CA TRP A 589 -7.26 34.90 -17.37
C TRP A 589 -8.48 34.90 -18.29
N SER A 590 -9.41 35.84 -18.05
CA SER A 590 -10.53 36.20 -18.93
C SER A 590 -10.71 37.71 -18.96
N PRO A 591 -11.10 38.33 -20.09
CA PRO A 591 -11.37 39.77 -20.15
C PRO A 591 -12.36 40.29 -19.10
N GLU A 592 -13.26 39.42 -18.64
CA GLU A 592 -14.24 39.72 -17.59
C GLU A 592 -13.58 40.01 -16.24
N HIS A 593 -12.41 39.42 -15.94
CA HIS A 593 -11.69 39.61 -14.67
C HIS A 593 -10.83 40.87 -14.63
N ARG A 594 -10.88 41.72 -15.67
CA ARG A 594 -9.99 42.89 -15.79
C ARG A 594 -10.18 43.87 -14.64
N GLN A 595 -11.44 44.18 -14.32
CA GLN A 595 -11.73 45.16 -13.27
C GLN A 595 -11.29 44.62 -11.91
N GLU A 596 -11.56 43.34 -11.61
CA GLU A 596 -11.15 42.70 -10.37
C GLU A 596 -9.63 42.62 -10.22
N PHE A 597 -8.91 42.33 -11.31
CA PHE A 597 -7.44 42.33 -11.32
C PHE A 597 -6.87 43.71 -10.99
N MET A 598 -7.44 44.76 -11.58
CA MET A 598 -7.06 46.15 -11.32
C MET A 598 -7.39 46.55 -9.88
N ASP A 599 -8.61 46.30 -9.42
CA ASP A 599 -9.09 46.70 -8.10
C ASP A 599 -8.29 46.04 -6.97
N LEU A 600 -8.02 44.74 -7.07
CA LEU A 600 -7.24 44.00 -6.07
C LEU A 600 -5.82 44.57 -5.93
N ASN A 601 -5.13 44.73 -7.06
CA ASN A 601 -3.75 45.19 -7.04
C ASN A 601 -3.63 46.69 -6.69
N LEU A 602 -4.58 47.53 -7.12
CA LEU A 602 -4.62 48.95 -6.74
C LEU A 602 -4.92 49.14 -5.26
N ALA A 603 -5.86 48.37 -4.69
CA ALA A 603 -6.16 48.43 -3.26
C ALA A 603 -4.90 48.15 -2.43
N TRP A 604 -4.15 47.10 -2.81
CA TRP A 604 -2.89 46.75 -2.16
C TRP A 604 -1.79 47.80 -2.37
N LEU A 605 -1.64 48.32 -3.60
CA LEU A 605 -0.65 49.36 -3.89
C LEU A 605 -0.94 50.61 -3.08
N ASN A 606 -2.15 51.17 -3.15
CA ASN A 606 -2.51 52.41 -2.46
C ASN A 606 -2.39 52.33 -0.94
N GLU A 607 -2.53 51.14 -0.35
CA GLU A 607 -2.37 50.95 1.10
C GLU A 607 -0.90 51.03 1.54
N LEU A 608 0.04 50.54 0.72
CA LEU A 608 1.41 50.27 1.15
C LEU A 608 2.49 51.04 0.37
N PHE A 609 2.19 51.53 -0.83
CA PHE A 609 3.14 52.15 -1.76
C PHE A 609 2.48 53.22 -2.66
N GLU A 610 3.29 54.00 -3.37
CA GLU A 610 2.78 54.84 -4.46
C GLU A 610 2.60 53.98 -5.72
N VAL A 611 1.53 54.23 -6.47
CA VAL A 611 1.28 53.57 -7.76
C VAL A 611 2.23 54.14 -8.81
N GLU A 612 3.10 53.31 -9.37
CA GLU A 612 4.09 53.72 -10.37
C GLU A 612 3.51 53.58 -11.79
N GLU A 613 4.03 54.33 -12.79
CA GLU A 613 3.51 54.27 -14.17
C GLU A 613 3.53 52.85 -14.78
N ALA A 614 4.49 52.02 -14.38
CA ALA A 614 4.58 50.63 -14.80
C ALA A 614 3.40 49.79 -14.25
N ASP A 615 2.92 50.09 -13.05
CA ASP A 615 1.72 49.44 -12.49
C ASP A 615 0.48 49.83 -13.27
N ILE A 616 0.32 51.12 -13.59
CA ILE A 616 -0.83 51.61 -14.34
C ILE A 616 -0.95 50.86 -15.68
N ARG A 617 0.16 50.74 -16.42
CA ARG A 617 0.17 49.98 -17.69
C ARG A 617 -0.22 48.52 -17.51
N GLN A 618 0.28 47.86 -16.48
CA GLN A 618 0.00 46.44 -16.20
C GLN A 618 -1.43 46.19 -15.73
N LEU A 619 -2.03 47.14 -15.02
CA LEU A 619 -3.36 47.02 -14.43
C LEU A 619 -4.47 47.48 -15.37
N GLU A 620 -4.27 48.53 -16.18
CA GLU A 620 -5.27 49.01 -17.15
C GLU A 620 -5.34 48.12 -18.40
N TYR A 621 -4.20 47.54 -18.81
CA TYR A 621 -4.08 46.76 -20.04
C TYR A 621 -3.36 45.40 -19.85
N PRO A 622 -3.79 44.55 -18.88
CA PRO A 622 -3.13 43.29 -18.55
C PRO A 622 -3.00 42.34 -19.75
N GLU A 623 -3.95 42.36 -20.68
CA GLU A 623 -3.86 41.53 -21.88
C GLU A 623 -2.69 41.91 -22.77
N LYS A 624 -2.40 43.22 -22.90
CA LYS A 624 -1.29 43.70 -23.73
C LYS A 624 0.06 43.57 -23.03
N SER A 625 0.09 43.77 -21.71
CA SER A 625 1.34 43.84 -20.95
C SER A 625 1.79 42.51 -20.34
N ILE A 626 0.87 41.56 -20.13
CA ILE A 626 1.16 40.28 -19.45
C ILE A 626 0.82 39.11 -20.37
N VAL A 627 -0.42 39.02 -20.85
CA VAL A 627 -0.91 37.83 -21.57
C VAL A 627 -0.33 37.73 -22.99
N GLN A 628 -0.37 38.80 -23.79
CA GLN A 628 0.17 38.82 -25.16
C GLN A 628 1.68 38.53 -25.25
N PRO A 629 2.53 39.01 -24.32
CA PRO A 629 3.93 38.60 -24.23
C PRO A 629 4.18 37.12 -23.88
N GLY A 630 3.13 36.35 -23.59
CA GLY A 630 3.21 34.93 -23.24
C GLY A 630 3.10 34.63 -21.74
N GLY A 631 2.75 35.63 -20.93
CA GLY A 631 2.41 35.45 -19.51
C GLY A 631 0.99 34.91 -19.30
N GLU A 632 0.64 34.68 -18.03
CA GLU A 632 -0.67 34.17 -17.62
C GLU A 632 -1.09 34.82 -16.30
N ILE A 633 -2.40 34.99 -16.09
CA ILE A 633 -2.94 35.53 -14.84
C ILE A 633 -3.90 34.50 -14.26
N PHE A 634 -3.67 34.14 -13.00
CA PHE A 634 -4.52 33.21 -12.26
C PHE A 634 -5.39 33.98 -11.28
N PHE A 635 -6.63 33.51 -11.13
CA PHE A 635 -7.57 34.00 -10.13
C PHE A 635 -8.00 32.85 -9.24
N LEU A 636 -8.11 33.12 -7.95
CA LEU A 636 -8.70 32.21 -6.98
C LEU A 636 -10.12 32.67 -6.70
N LEU A 637 -11.09 31.79 -6.90
CA LEU A 637 -12.51 32.05 -6.72
C LEU A 637 -13.03 31.24 -5.54
N GLU A 638 -13.82 31.87 -4.68
CA GLU A 638 -14.67 31.20 -3.70
C GLU A 638 -16.12 31.60 -4.02
N ASP A 639 -17.01 30.63 -4.23
CA ASP A 639 -18.41 30.86 -4.62
C ASP A 639 -18.55 31.87 -5.78
N ASN A 640 -17.74 31.70 -6.83
CA ASN A 640 -17.64 32.57 -8.01
C ASN A 640 -17.21 34.04 -7.74
N LYS A 641 -16.68 34.34 -6.55
CA LYS A 641 -16.10 35.65 -6.22
C LYS A 641 -14.58 35.57 -6.19
N VAL A 642 -13.92 36.54 -6.80
CA VAL A 642 -12.45 36.62 -6.82
C VAL A 642 -11.93 36.91 -5.41
N ALA A 643 -11.24 35.93 -4.82
CA ALA A 643 -10.59 36.01 -3.52
C ALA A 643 -9.12 36.46 -3.62
N GLY A 644 -8.48 36.25 -4.77
CA GLY A 644 -7.11 36.68 -5.01
C GLY A 644 -6.64 36.43 -6.43
N THR A 645 -5.46 36.94 -6.76
CA THR A 645 -4.83 36.81 -8.09
C THR A 645 -3.31 36.73 -7.99
N VAL A 646 -2.69 36.15 -9.03
CA VAL A 646 -1.25 36.24 -9.29
C VAL A 646 -1.03 36.31 -10.80
N ALA A 647 -0.05 37.10 -11.23
CA ALA A 647 0.38 37.18 -12.62
C ALA A 647 1.76 36.56 -12.80
N MET A 648 1.88 35.66 -13.77
CA MET A 648 3.15 35.18 -14.28
C MET A 648 3.48 36.01 -15.52
N MET A 649 4.51 36.84 -15.44
CA MET A 649 4.87 37.83 -16.45
C MET A 649 6.16 37.41 -17.14
N ILE A 650 6.27 37.67 -18.45
CA ILE A 650 7.48 37.40 -19.23
C ILE A 650 8.12 38.73 -19.63
N HIS A 651 9.35 38.97 -19.17
CA HIS A 651 10.14 40.16 -19.46
C HIS A 651 11.53 39.75 -19.94
N ASP A 652 11.90 40.14 -21.16
CA ASP A 652 13.21 39.83 -21.76
C ASP A 652 13.62 38.35 -21.71
N GLY A 653 12.64 37.44 -21.76
CA GLY A 653 12.83 35.99 -21.69
C GLY A 653 12.87 35.40 -20.28
N GLU A 654 12.81 36.25 -19.24
CA GLU A 654 12.72 35.84 -17.85
C GLU A 654 11.26 35.73 -17.38
N CYS A 655 10.99 34.75 -16.52
CA CYS A 655 9.69 34.58 -15.90
C CYS A 655 9.67 35.27 -14.54
N GLU A 656 8.70 36.17 -14.33
CA GLU A 656 8.48 36.87 -13.07
C GLU A 656 7.12 36.45 -12.48
N LEU A 657 7.10 36.11 -11.19
CA LEU A 657 5.87 36.02 -10.41
C LEU A 657 5.60 37.41 -9.79
N GLY A 658 4.57 38.07 -10.31
CA GLY A 658 4.20 39.42 -9.90
C GLY A 658 2.69 39.55 -9.65
N LYS A 659 2.28 40.74 -9.20
CA LYS A 659 0.86 41.09 -8.95
C LYS A 659 0.12 40.07 -8.10
N MET A 660 0.83 39.45 -7.16
CA MET A 660 0.25 38.48 -6.24
C MET A 660 -0.47 39.22 -5.12
N THR A 661 -1.80 39.15 -5.13
CA THR A 661 -2.63 39.84 -4.15
C THR A 661 -3.78 38.96 -3.69
N ILE A 662 -4.00 38.91 -2.37
CA ILE A 662 -5.18 38.31 -1.74
C ILE A 662 -6.02 39.44 -1.16
N SER A 663 -7.33 39.43 -1.47
CA SER A 663 -8.27 40.41 -0.90
C SER A 663 -8.25 40.33 0.63
N SER A 664 -8.36 41.48 1.29
CA SER A 664 -8.27 41.60 2.75
C SER A 664 -9.28 40.71 3.49
N ALA A 665 -10.44 40.43 2.90
CA ALA A 665 -11.47 39.51 3.44
C ALA A 665 -11.01 38.04 3.53
N TYR A 666 -9.95 37.67 2.79
CA TYR A 666 -9.45 36.30 2.66
C TYR A 666 -8.02 36.11 3.18
N GLN A 667 -7.35 37.20 3.61
CA GLN A 667 -6.01 37.12 4.15
C GLN A 667 -5.96 36.30 5.46
N GLY A 668 -4.84 35.59 5.67
CA GLY A 668 -4.65 34.73 6.85
C GLY A 668 -5.32 33.34 6.76
N LYS A 669 -6.17 33.08 5.76
CA LYS A 669 -6.85 31.79 5.56
C LYS A 669 -6.08 30.78 4.70
N GLY A 670 -4.87 31.11 4.27
CA GLY A 670 -4.04 30.25 3.41
C GLY A 670 -4.31 30.37 1.91
N TYR A 671 -5.14 31.32 1.48
CA TYR A 671 -5.62 31.44 0.08
C TYR A 671 -4.53 31.89 -0.90
N ALA A 672 -3.38 32.32 -0.42
CA ALA A 672 -2.20 32.56 -1.23
C ALA A 672 -1.59 31.27 -1.80
N HIS A 673 -1.83 30.12 -1.14
CA HIS A 673 -1.19 28.85 -1.49
C HIS A 673 -1.58 28.33 -2.89
N PRO A 674 -2.89 28.23 -3.24
CA PRO A 674 -3.29 27.78 -4.57
C PRO A 674 -2.65 28.57 -5.71
N LEU A 675 -2.57 29.90 -5.56
CA LEU A 675 -2.00 30.78 -6.57
C LEU A 675 -0.49 30.58 -6.74
N MET A 676 0.25 30.37 -5.64
CA MET A 676 1.68 30.02 -5.73
C MET A 676 1.91 28.70 -6.45
N VAL A 677 1.14 27.67 -6.10
CA VAL A 677 1.27 26.33 -6.70
C VAL A 677 0.98 26.39 -8.19
N GLU A 678 -0.15 26.97 -8.60
CA GLU A 678 -0.53 27.02 -10.01
C GLU A 678 0.40 27.92 -10.84
N GLY A 679 0.87 29.04 -10.27
CA GLY A 679 1.85 29.91 -10.92
C GLY A 679 3.20 29.24 -11.16
N ILE A 680 3.76 28.58 -10.15
CA ILE A 680 5.02 27.81 -10.27
C ILE A 680 4.84 26.64 -11.25
N ALA A 681 3.73 25.90 -11.14
CA ALA A 681 3.45 24.79 -12.03
C ALA A 681 3.28 25.25 -13.49
N TRP A 682 2.68 26.42 -13.72
CA TRP A 682 2.61 27.03 -15.04
C TRP A 682 4.01 27.34 -15.59
N ALA A 683 4.88 27.96 -14.79
CA ALA A 683 6.24 28.30 -15.23
C ALA A 683 7.07 27.05 -15.56
N ARG A 684 6.94 25.97 -14.77
CA ARG A 684 7.54 24.66 -15.07
C ARG A 684 7.06 24.09 -16.41
N ARG A 685 5.74 24.12 -16.66
CA ARG A 685 5.16 23.66 -17.94
C ARG A 685 5.61 24.52 -19.13
N GLY A 686 5.86 25.81 -18.89
CA GLY A 686 6.41 26.73 -19.89
C GLY A 686 7.90 26.52 -20.18
N GLY A 687 8.59 25.62 -19.45
CA GLY A 687 10.02 25.35 -19.64
C GLY A 687 10.93 26.45 -19.09
N HIS A 688 10.44 27.29 -18.18
CA HIS A 688 11.27 28.30 -17.53
C HIS A 688 12.19 27.64 -16.50
N ALA A 689 13.47 28.01 -16.51
CA ALA A 689 14.45 27.48 -15.56
C ALA A 689 14.43 28.23 -14.21
N ILE A 690 13.97 29.48 -14.23
CA ILE A 690 14.01 30.41 -13.10
C ILE A 690 12.71 31.21 -13.07
N VAL A 691 12.19 31.45 -11.86
CA VAL A 691 11.14 32.42 -11.58
C VAL A 691 11.69 33.49 -10.65
N ASN A 692 11.59 34.74 -11.05
CA ASN A 692 11.99 35.89 -10.27
C ASN A 692 10.78 36.50 -9.54
N ILE A 693 11.01 37.07 -8.36
CA ILE A 693 10.06 37.91 -7.64
C ILE A 693 10.74 39.22 -7.31
N VAL A 694 10.13 40.31 -7.75
CA VAL A 694 10.55 41.67 -7.44
C VAL A 694 9.66 42.19 -6.31
N THR A 695 10.22 42.38 -5.11
CA THR A 695 9.44 42.65 -3.88
C THR A 695 10.08 43.68 -2.94
N ASN A 696 9.45 43.94 -1.80
CA ASN A 696 9.95 44.84 -0.76
C ASN A 696 10.02 44.12 0.60
N THR A 697 11.13 44.28 1.32
CA THR A 697 11.35 43.69 2.65
C THR A 697 10.33 44.11 3.72
N LYS A 698 9.62 45.23 3.52
CA LYS A 698 8.45 45.63 4.34
C LYS A 698 7.31 44.61 4.28
N LEU A 699 7.22 43.83 3.21
CA LEU A 699 6.18 42.82 3.00
C LEU A 699 6.54 41.49 3.67
N VAL A 700 6.80 41.53 4.98
CA VAL A 700 7.33 40.38 5.75
C VAL A 700 6.52 39.10 5.52
N LYS A 701 5.18 39.19 5.52
CA LYS A 701 4.30 38.04 5.28
C LYS A 701 4.43 37.45 3.88
N ALA A 702 4.60 38.28 2.85
CA ALA A 702 4.78 37.84 1.48
C ALA A 702 6.18 37.22 1.28
N VAL A 703 7.22 37.85 1.81
CA VAL A 703 8.59 37.30 1.79
C VAL A 703 8.65 35.93 2.47
N SER A 704 8.06 35.78 3.67
CA SER A 704 7.98 34.48 4.34
C SER A 704 7.13 33.46 3.59
N LEU A 705 6.12 33.89 2.84
CA LEU A 705 5.37 33.00 1.94
C LEU A 705 6.30 32.51 0.82
N TYR A 706 6.99 33.39 0.11
CA TYR A 706 7.87 33.02 -1.00
C TYR A 706 8.99 32.07 -0.59
N GLN A 707 9.63 32.32 0.56
CA GLN A 707 10.67 31.42 1.09
C GLN A 707 10.17 30.01 1.36
N ARG A 708 8.90 29.83 1.78
CA ARG A 708 8.30 28.50 1.96
C ARG A 708 8.15 27.72 0.65
N TYR A 709 8.15 28.42 -0.49
CA TYR A 709 8.13 27.83 -1.82
C TYR A 709 9.52 27.74 -2.45
N GLY A 710 10.59 27.97 -1.68
CA GLY A 710 11.97 27.82 -2.13
C GLY A 710 12.54 29.04 -2.85
N PHE A 711 11.88 30.22 -2.77
CA PHE A 711 12.48 31.45 -3.27
C PHE A 711 13.58 31.94 -2.32
N ASP A 712 14.79 32.10 -2.85
CA ASP A 712 15.94 32.65 -2.14
C ASP A 712 16.13 34.13 -2.44
N ILE A 713 16.56 34.91 -1.44
CA ILE A 713 16.90 36.33 -1.65
C ILE A 713 18.24 36.38 -2.38
N ILE A 714 18.23 36.83 -3.63
CA ILE A 714 19.45 36.96 -4.46
C ILE A 714 20.02 38.37 -4.48
N ARG A 715 19.19 39.39 -4.18
CA ARG A 715 19.62 40.78 -4.12
C ARG A 715 18.80 41.59 -3.12
N LEU A 716 19.50 42.41 -2.34
CA LEU A 716 18.92 43.47 -1.50
C LEU A 716 19.43 44.83 -1.98
N GLY A 717 18.58 45.86 -1.90
CA GLY A 717 18.87 47.23 -2.33
C GLY A 717 17.98 47.71 -3.48
N GLU A 718 18.07 48.99 -3.82
CA GLU A 718 17.18 49.65 -4.77
C GLU A 718 17.16 48.96 -6.15
N HIS A 719 15.96 48.83 -6.71
CA HIS A 719 15.75 48.29 -8.04
C HIS A 719 15.83 49.40 -9.09
N PRO A 720 16.51 49.19 -10.24
CA PRO A 720 16.72 50.22 -11.25
C PRO A 720 15.41 50.72 -11.90
N SER A 721 14.38 49.88 -11.97
CA SER A 721 13.13 50.17 -12.68
C SER A 721 11.89 50.37 -11.79
N TYR A 722 11.98 50.09 -10.49
CA TYR A 722 10.85 50.17 -9.55
C TYR A 722 11.31 50.81 -8.25
N LYS A 723 10.86 52.04 -7.97
CA LYS A 723 11.38 52.81 -6.83
C LYS A 723 11.05 52.15 -5.49
N ARG A 724 9.89 51.51 -5.40
CA ARG A 724 9.48 50.82 -4.17
C ARG A 724 10.20 49.50 -3.90
N VAL A 725 10.95 48.94 -4.83
CA VAL A 725 11.51 47.59 -4.68
C VAL A 725 12.87 47.66 -4.03
N ASN A 726 13.10 46.80 -3.04
CA ASN A 726 14.41 46.67 -2.39
C ASN A 726 14.86 45.20 -2.18
N CYS A 727 14.14 44.24 -2.74
CA CYS A 727 14.41 42.81 -2.60
C CYS A 727 14.08 42.09 -3.92
N ILE A 728 15.01 41.27 -4.41
CA ILE A 728 14.77 40.34 -5.51
C ILE A 728 14.97 38.93 -4.98
N MET A 729 13.98 38.09 -5.23
CA MET A 729 14.02 36.67 -4.86
C MET A 729 13.96 35.81 -6.12
N GLU A 730 14.60 34.65 -6.07
CA GLU A 730 14.71 33.73 -7.19
C GLU A 730 14.30 32.32 -6.76
N LEU A 731 13.50 31.65 -7.57
CA LEU A 731 13.24 30.22 -7.48
C LEU A 731 13.82 29.54 -8.72
N LYS A 732 14.68 28.55 -8.51
CA LYS A 732 15.15 27.64 -9.56
C LYS A 732 14.14 26.50 -9.68
N LEU A 733 13.57 26.32 -10.87
CA LEU A 733 12.39 25.48 -11.08
C LEU A 733 12.65 23.99 -11.21
#